data_AF-A0A8S3PZ87-F1
#
_entry.id   AF-A0A8S3PZ87-F1
#
_cell.length_a   1.000
_cell.length_b   1.000
_cell.length_c   1.000
_cell.angle_alpha   90.00
_cell.angle_beta   90.00
_cell.angle_gamma   90.00
#
_symmetry.space_group_name_H-M   'P 1'
#
loop_
_entity.id
_entity.type
_entity.pdbx_description
1 polymer ?
#
loop_
_entity_poly.entity_id
_entity_poly.type
_entity_poly.pdbx_seq_one_letter_code
_entity_poly.pdbx_strand_id
1 'polypeptide(L)'
;MRSIPVKVIFSMIFVLKFVSLLLLTHEAGAEVSLMNGDVIINGLFDIYDSNNGRCSSDISPSSVKNYEAIKWTLRMINSNNYVPGIKIGIQAWPTCGLVSEANDKAIDFINKVHSDKMDTNYQSPPVIGIIGPGHSSEAGSISVLLSSQRPTDRLIQIGYSTTASSLSNTNIYPNFYRVVPNDEIQVEVMVSLLKKLEWNYIVVIYDMDNYGKEGYESLKTRVKNENICIKSSFGIPIDENGAVTSSSLRTFLDDTAQLSVTGAVVFSTAVHIKILLNAASLRLAETSDQISFLFSEGIDLTRSSVRDNNDNVYEPAKGAYVTAPPRSYVNEFESYWKNMFKNISRLVEESETNSWLKNVFSFYSDNNCFPSNESANPGCNELTQSEIDKIGENNLYTSYAIESASLLAKLLKDVHTVKCSGSDGFCESMKSVIYNEKGFILDKIKDISVDLKKEMPFLPEVLENKTLSFATTADVISDTQYNVYNTRKCLTDDSKFCFVEIGKYLNSSLTLDTSLVRDYHKSSIGKTWPNINRAQCLAGQKCSVCILDDLTKEVLYEDGDIIVAGIIPIYNKDNGDPLGCNGIRTTLSVEIAEAMEFAVKEVNRRIGKYQNIFPGKKIGYAFINSCNQPLVVQSKILELLQKGVLQKDGTFTPISHKLVGWIGAYGSSISLAASQILSKFGYIQIAYASTAAVLSDRNEHPYFMRTCTPDDKQAKAMIKIIQTMQSNYIQVVYSEGTYGEGGRDAIRKEAQLAKICIRNEIVVMEGEVYYQILNKLRENPSAKIVIMFLRSHVVDLVTSAINEKMDYGEFMFIGSEAWGYRPDQFQEKKKLVGSITLALRMAENENFTSYLGDLNVYTNTHDPWLREYTEKKFDCYFNTSFDKTSENPCNENLRLTDAPSFKQEIWTPFALNAMLVLLSGTSDAFNDLCGSGSPSLCDQFRLKPDTVRNRVLQQTFDIANDGNEIRMFDDNGDGNVGYRIYNIQRSPLDTNVLLYEQVGQSPLDEANFKLETETLVKPDGMVLPAVCPNTKACSECFPNENNTPNDVREISVDSNKTVTTVLGAFVGVLTLAVTILVGCILMMKRNRYPDDDTYLDATDPYLTPSDTNRDGNNVYQRSTDSPNNSADSGITVRDTNI
;
A
#
# COMPACT_ATOMS: atom_id res chain seq x y z
N MET A 1 -46.20 49.12 -31.42
CA MET A 1 -45.03 49.86 -31.92
C MET A 1 -44.06 50.13 -30.78
N ARG A 2 -42.91 49.46 -30.76
CA ARG A 2 -41.61 50.07 -30.50
C ARG A 2 -40.56 49.14 -31.11
N SER A 3 -39.95 49.66 -32.16
CA SER A 3 -38.92 49.06 -33.00
C SER A 3 -37.75 48.54 -32.18
N ILE A 4 -37.45 47.25 -32.31
CA ILE A 4 -36.18 46.69 -31.85
C ILE A 4 -35.08 47.35 -32.70
N PRO A 5 -34.08 48.00 -32.08
CA PRO A 5 -33.06 48.74 -32.81
C PRO A 5 -32.19 47.77 -33.64
N VAL A 6 -31.92 48.16 -34.89
CA VAL A 6 -31.15 47.41 -35.90
C VAL A 6 -29.78 46.93 -35.39
N LYS A 7 -29.21 47.57 -34.36
CA LYS A 7 -27.97 47.12 -33.69
C LYS A 7 -28.10 45.80 -32.93
N VAL A 8 -29.28 45.46 -32.40
CA VAL A 8 -29.52 44.20 -31.68
C VAL A 8 -29.64 43.03 -32.65
N ILE A 9 -30.22 43.26 -33.83
CA ILE A 9 -30.31 42.26 -34.90
C ILE A 9 -28.91 41.97 -35.48
N PHE A 10 -28.08 43.00 -35.67
CA PHE A 10 -26.69 42.80 -36.11
C PHE A 10 -25.84 42.07 -35.06
N SER A 11 -26.03 42.35 -33.76
CA SER A 11 -25.33 41.65 -32.69
C SER A 11 -25.79 40.20 -32.55
N MET A 12 -27.08 39.89 -32.75
CA MET A 12 -27.59 38.52 -32.77
C MET A 12 -27.11 37.73 -33.98
N ILE A 13 -27.03 38.33 -35.16
CA ILE A 13 -26.48 37.67 -36.36
C ILE A 13 -24.97 37.45 -36.23
N PHE A 14 -24.24 38.37 -35.58
CA PHE A 14 -22.83 38.18 -35.30
C PHE A 14 -22.61 37.07 -34.26
N VAL A 15 -23.43 37.01 -33.21
CA VAL A 15 -23.37 35.92 -32.21
C VAL A 15 -23.83 34.58 -32.80
N LEU A 16 -24.83 34.54 -33.68
CA LEU A 16 -25.22 33.31 -34.39
C LEU A 16 -24.15 32.87 -35.40
N LYS A 17 -23.48 33.79 -36.09
CA LYS A 17 -22.31 33.45 -36.92
C LYS A 17 -21.11 33.04 -36.09
N PHE A 18 -20.89 33.63 -34.93
CA PHE A 18 -19.80 33.26 -34.01
C PHE A 18 -20.07 31.91 -33.34
N VAL A 19 -21.32 31.62 -32.99
CA VAL A 19 -21.76 30.32 -32.47
C VAL A 19 -21.78 29.25 -33.57
N SER A 20 -22.11 29.58 -34.82
CA SER A 20 -21.90 28.65 -35.95
C SER A 20 -20.43 28.48 -36.33
N LEU A 21 -19.55 29.45 -36.04
CA LEU A 21 -18.09 29.32 -36.20
C LEU A 21 -17.45 28.54 -35.03
N LEU A 22 -18.01 28.64 -33.83
CA LEU A 22 -17.63 27.88 -32.62
C LEU A 22 -18.24 26.47 -32.59
N LEU A 23 -19.35 26.21 -33.28
CA LEU A 23 -19.88 24.86 -33.53
C LEU A 23 -19.19 24.18 -34.73
N LEU A 24 -18.20 24.84 -35.34
CA LEU A 24 -17.28 24.26 -36.32
C LEU A 24 -15.85 24.15 -35.78
N THR A 25 -15.63 24.30 -34.47
CA THR A 25 -14.44 23.70 -33.88
C THR A 25 -14.69 22.19 -33.85
N HIS A 26 -13.96 21.45 -34.68
CA HIS A 26 -13.82 20.00 -34.57
C HIS A 26 -13.65 19.63 -33.09
N GLU A 27 -14.71 19.11 -32.45
CA GLU A 27 -14.49 18.13 -31.41
C GLU A 27 -13.74 17.00 -32.10
N ALA A 28 -12.52 16.73 -31.66
CA ALA A 28 -11.80 15.51 -32.00
C ALA A 28 -12.57 14.34 -31.38
N GLY A 29 -13.71 13.97 -31.99
CA GLY A 29 -14.40 12.74 -31.70
C GLY A 29 -13.42 11.62 -32.00
N ALA A 30 -13.09 10.82 -30.99
CA ALA A 30 -12.20 9.67 -31.11
C ALA A 30 -12.58 8.85 -32.35
N GLU A 31 -11.74 8.90 -33.40
CA GLU A 31 -12.02 8.23 -34.67
C GLU A 31 -12.10 6.71 -34.46
N VAL A 32 -13.26 6.12 -34.78
CA VAL A 32 -13.51 4.68 -34.71
C VAL A 32 -13.09 4.03 -36.02
N SER A 33 -12.49 2.84 -35.95
CA SER A 33 -12.22 2.03 -37.13
C SER A 33 -13.20 0.86 -37.25
N LEU A 34 -13.74 0.62 -38.44
CA LEU A 34 -14.78 -0.39 -38.69
C LEU A 34 -14.48 -1.19 -39.95
N MET A 35 -14.46 -2.52 -39.80
CA MET A 35 -14.56 -3.48 -40.88
C MET A 35 -15.89 -4.22 -40.73
N ASN A 36 -16.77 -4.07 -41.73
CA ASN A 36 -18.09 -4.68 -41.71
C ASN A 36 -18.03 -6.22 -41.76
N GLY A 37 -19.01 -6.85 -41.10
CA GLY A 37 -19.24 -8.29 -41.13
C GLY A 37 -20.65 -8.60 -40.65
N ASP A 38 -21.03 -9.88 -40.75
CA ASP A 38 -22.32 -10.37 -40.27
C ASP A 38 -22.34 -10.53 -38.74
N VAL A 39 -21.16 -10.63 -38.11
CA VAL A 39 -20.90 -10.51 -36.66
C VAL A 39 -19.74 -9.54 -36.43
N ILE A 40 -19.65 -8.97 -35.22
CA ILE A 40 -18.62 -7.99 -34.87
C ILE A 40 -17.80 -8.44 -33.67
N ILE A 41 -16.47 -8.33 -33.79
CA ILE A 41 -15.54 -8.33 -32.66
C ILE A 41 -15.34 -6.88 -32.23
N ASN A 42 -15.42 -6.59 -30.94
CA ASN A 42 -15.04 -5.27 -30.43
C ASN A 42 -13.54 -5.26 -30.11
N GLY A 43 -12.84 -4.25 -30.59
CA GLY A 43 -11.41 -4.06 -30.37
C GLY A 43 -11.14 -2.84 -29.49
N LEU A 44 -10.23 -2.98 -28.53
CA LEU A 44 -9.76 -1.88 -27.70
C LEU A 44 -8.24 -1.79 -27.82
N PHE A 45 -7.75 -0.60 -28.17
CA PHE A 45 -6.34 -0.38 -28.48
C PHE A 45 -5.85 0.97 -27.96
N ASP A 46 -4.62 1.01 -27.45
CA ASP A 46 -3.86 2.18 -27.04
C ASP A 46 -3.36 2.99 -28.25
N ILE A 47 -4.28 3.42 -29.13
CA ILE A 47 -3.95 4.09 -30.40
C ILE A 47 -3.24 5.42 -30.19
N TYR A 48 -3.62 6.17 -29.15
CA TYR A 48 -3.01 7.44 -28.80
C TYR A 48 -2.35 7.35 -27.43
N ASP A 49 -1.36 8.18 -27.16
CA ASP A 49 -0.81 8.30 -25.81
C ASP A 49 -1.80 9.02 -24.89
N SER A 50 -1.66 8.83 -23.57
CA SER A 50 -2.41 9.62 -22.60
C SER A 50 -1.68 10.93 -22.27
N ASN A 51 -2.45 12.00 -22.11
CA ASN A 51 -1.98 13.28 -21.61
C ASN A 51 -3.09 13.92 -20.77
N ASN A 52 -2.77 14.34 -19.54
CA ASN A 52 -3.73 15.00 -18.65
C ASN A 52 -5.00 14.17 -18.34
N GLY A 53 -4.85 12.84 -18.22
CA GLY A 53 -5.97 11.91 -18.03
C GLY A 53 -6.93 11.81 -19.20
N ARG A 54 -6.50 12.20 -20.41
CA ARG A 54 -7.26 12.15 -21.66
C ARG A 54 -6.39 11.60 -22.80
N CYS A 55 -7.02 11.17 -23.89
CA CYS A 55 -6.30 10.86 -25.12
C CYS A 55 -5.59 12.10 -25.68
N SER A 56 -4.32 11.95 -26.03
CA SER A 56 -3.53 12.97 -26.74
C SER A 56 -3.72 12.86 -28.26
N SER A 57 -2.98 13.68 -29.02
CA SER A 57 -2.85 13.54 -30.48
C SER A 57 -1.68 12.66 -30.92
N ASP A 58 -0.85 12.22 -29.97
CA ASP A 58 0.35 11.45 -30.26
C ASP A 58 -0.04 10.00 -30.50
N ILE A 59 0.17 9.52 -31.73
CA ILE A 59 -0.24 8.19 -32.15
C ILE A 59 0.82 7.15 -31.79
N SER A 60 0.37 5.94 -31.45
CA SER A 60 1.18 4.73 -31.28
C SER A 60 1.15 3.89 -32.56
N PRO A 61 2.17 3.96 -33.45
CA PRO A 61 2.19 3.18 -34.68
C PRO A 61 2.17 1.67 -34.41
N SER A 62 2.77 1.23 -33.30
CA SER A 62 2.77 -0.17 -32.86
C SER A 62 1.36 -0.66 -32.58
N SER A 63 0.53 0.12 -31.88
CA SER A 63 -0.84 -0.25 -31.56
C SER A 63 -1.73 -0.29 -32.83
N VAL A 64 -1.60 0.70 -33.72
CA VAL A 64 -2.28 0.69 -35.02
C VAL A 64 -1.89 -0.53 -35.87
N LYS A 65 -0.60 -0.90 -35.85
CA LYS A 65 -0.10 -2.08 -36.56
C LYS A 65 -0.71 -3.38 -36.02
N ASN A 66 -0.87 -3.51 -34.70
CA ASN A 66 -1.52 -4.67 -34.07
C ASN A 66 -3.00 -4.78 -34.48
N TYR A 67 -3.72 -3.65 -34.50
CA TYR A 67 -5.09 -3.61 -35.02
C TYR A 67 -5.15 -4.01 -36.51
N GLU A 68 -4.26 -3.46 -37.34
CA GLU A 68 -4.21 -3.78 -38.76
C GLU A 68 -3.86 -5.25 -39.01
N ALA A 69 -3.03 -5.87 -38.16
CA ALA A 69 -2.75 -7.30 -38.20
C ALA A 69 -4.01 -8.14 -37.98
N ILE A 70 -4.83 -7.77 -36.99
CA ILE A 70 -6.14 -8.40 -36.75
C ILE A 70 -7.06 -8.23 -37.96
N LYS A 71 -7.18 -7.00 -38.49
CA LYS A 71 -8.00 -6.69 -39.67
C LYS A 71 -7.57 -7.53 -40.87
N TRP A 72 -6.27 -7.63 -41.11
CA TRP A 72 -5.67 -8.42 -42.17
C TRP A 72 -5.97 -9.92 -42.01
N THR A 73 -5.86 -10.46 -40.80
CA THR A 73 -6.22 -11.85 -40.49
C THR A 73 -7.70 -12.13 -40.75
N LEU A 74 -8.61 -11.25 -40.30
CA LEU A 74 -10.05 -11.40 -40.55
C LEU A 74 -10.38 -11.36 -42.04
N ARG A 75 -9.69 -10.53 -42.85
CA ARG A 75 -9.84 -10.52 -44.31
C ARG A 75 -9.46 -11.86 -44.93
N MET A 76 -8.37 -12.49 -44.50
CA MET A 76 -7.98 -13.82 -44.98
C MET A 76 -9.01 -14.89 -44.59
N ILE A 77 -9.48 -14.87 -43.34
CA ILE A 77 -10.49 -15.80 -42.82
C ILE A 77 -11.80 -15.69 -43.63
N ASN A 78 -12.27 -14.46 -43.87
CA ASN A 78 -13.49 -14.20 -44.64
C ASN A 78 -13.33 -14.56 -46.11
N SER A 79 -12.18 -14.27 -46.73
CA SER A 79 -11.92 -14.58 -48.14
C SER A 79 -11.86 -16.08 -48.42
N ASN A 80 -11.50 -16.88 -47.41
CA ASN A 80 -11.49 -18.33 -47.48
C ASN A 80 -12.81 -18.98 -47.02
N ASN A 81 -13.85 -18.19 -46.71
CA ASN A 81 -15.14 -18.68 -46.21
C ASN A 81 -14.99 -19.65 -45.03
N TYR A 82 -14.05 -19.38 -44.12
CA TYR A 82 -13.66 -20.32 -43.06
C TYR A 82 -14.86 -20.65 -42.14
N VAL A 83 -15.60 -19.62 -41.73
CA VAL A 83 -16.93 -19.79 -41.14
C VAL A 83 -17.96 -19.78 -42.29
N PRO A 84 -18.63 -20.91 -42.60
CA PRO A 84 -19.38 -21.04 -43.83
C PRO A 84 -20.53 -20.04 -43.90
N GLY A 85 -20.48 -19.13 -44.87
CA GLY A 85 -21.50 -18.12 -45.13
C GLY A 85 -21.61 -17.02 -44.07
N ILE A 86 -20.62 -16.85 -43.18
CA ILE A 86 -20.59 -15.81 -42.14
C ILE A 86 -19.28 -15.03 -42.23
N LYS A 87 -19.38 -13.72 -42.43
CA LYS A 87 -18.25 -12.78 -42.40
C LYS A 87 -18.07 -12.22 -40.98
N ILE A 88 -16.84 -12.20 -40.51
CA ILE A 88 -16.47 -11.62 -39.23
C ILE A 88 -15.93 -10.20 -39.47
N GLY A 89 -16.56 -9.21 -38.84
CA GLY A 89 -16.11 -7.82 -38.82
C GLY A 89 -15.45 -7.45 -37.49
N ILE A 90 -14.89 -6.25 -37.43
CA ILE A 90 -14.30 -5.68 -36.22
C ILE A 90 -14.63 -4.19 -36.11
N GLN A 91 -15.02 -3.75 -34.91
CA GLN A 91 -15.17 -2.34 -34.55
C GLN A 91 -14.16 -2.00 -33.45
N ALA A 92 -13.22 -1.13 -33.74
CA ALA A 92 -12.09 -0.83 -32.86
C ALA A 92 -12.12 0.61 -32.35
N TRP A 93 -11.81 0.76 -31.06
CA TRP A 93 -11.85 2.03 -30.33
C TRP A 93 -10.50 2.34 -29.67
N PRO A 94 -10.10 3.62 -29.62
CA PRO A 94 -8.93 4.03 -28.86
C PRO A 94 -9.23 4.06 -27.36
N THR A 95 -8.32 3.57 -26.53
CA THR A 95 -8.39 3.65 -25.05
C THR A 95 -7.32 4.55 -24.46
N CYS A 96 -6.24 4.76 -25.20
CA CYS A 96 -5.11 5.61 -24.82
C CYS A 96 -4.38 5.18 -23.54
N GLY A 97 -4.50 3.89 -23.19
CA GLY A 97 -3.97 3.36 -21.93
C GLY A 97 -4.76 3.79 -20.69
N LEU A 98 -5.95 4.38 -20.86
CA LEU A 98 -6.77 4.92 -19.78
C LEU A 98 -7.92 3.98 -19.42
N VAL A 99 -7.98 3.59 -18.15
CA VAL A 99 -9.04 2.73 -17.59
C VAL A 99 -10.43 3.36 -17.75
N SER A 100 -10.54 4.70 -17.68
CA SER A 100 -11.82 5.40 -17.87
C SER A 100 -12.38 5.20 -19.27
N GLU A 101 -11.58 5.46 -20.31
CA GLU A 101 -11.99 5.30 -21.71
C GLU A 101 -12.32 3.84 -22.04
N ALA A 102 -11.48 2.92 -21.53
CA ALA A 102 -11.69 1.48 -21.67
C ALA A 102 -13.03 1.02 -21.04
N ASN A 103 -13.36 1.50 -19.85
CA ASN A 103 -14.62 1.19 -19.16
C ASN A 103 -15.83 1.79 -19.86
N ASP A 104 -15.75 3.04 -20.33
CA ASP A 104 -16.83 3.70 -21.05
C ASP A 104 -17.23 2.88 -22.30
N LYS A 105 -16.24 2.37 -23.04
CA LYS A 105 -16.50 1.49 -24.19
C LYS A 105 -17.00 0.11 -23.80
N ALA A 106 -16.52 -0.46 -22.70
CA ALA A 106 -17.06 -1.72 -22.20
C ALA A 106 -18.56 -1.61 -21.84
N ILE A 107 -18.99 -0.48 -21.28
CA ILE A 107 -20.41 -0.20 -21.01
C ILE A 107 -21.21 -0.14 -22.33
N ASP A 108 -20.70 0.54 -23.36
CA ASP A 108 -21.31 0.56 -24.69
C ASP A 108 -21.48 -0.86 -25.25
N PHE A 109 -20.47 -1.72 -25.08
CA PHE A 109 -20.51 -3.10 -25.55
C PHE A 109 -21.56 -3.93 -24.80
N ILE A 110 -21.65 -3.76 -23.48
CA ILE A 110 -22.67 -4.42 -22.65
C ILE A 110 -24.08 -3.95 -23.07
N ASN A 111 -24.28 -2.65 -23.31
CA ASN A 111 -25.54 -2.11 -23.80
C ASN A 111 -25.90 -2.68 -25.17
N LYS A 112 -24.91 -2.82 -26.06
CA LYS A 112 -25.09 -3.46 -27.37
C LYS A 112 -25.53 -4.92 -27.23
N VAL A 113 -24.94 -5.70 -26.32
CA VAL A 113 -25.36 -7.09 -26.05
C VAL A 113 -26.82 -7.16 -25.61
N HIS A 114 -27.29 -6.22 -24.78
CA HIS A 114 -28.69 -6.14 -24.39
C HIS A 114 -29.60 -5.75 -25.57
N SER A 115 -29.16 -4.80 -26.39
CA SER A 115 -29.88 -4.39 -27.60
C SER A 115 -29.99 -5.52 -28.62
N ASP A 116 -28.94 -6.33 -28.79
CA ASP A 116 -28.96 -7.49 -29.69
C ASP A 116 -30.13 -8.43 -29.33
N LYS A 117 -30.35 -8.70 -28.03
CA LYS A 117 -31.46 -9.54 -27.58
C LYS A 117 -32.84 -9.00 -27.95
N MET A 118 -32.97 -7.69 -28.07
CA MET A 118 -34.21 -7.02 -28.43
C MET A 118 -34.39 -6.88 -29.96
N ASP A 119 -33.34 -7.12 -30.75
CA ASP A 119 -33.37 -7.06 -32.21
C ASP A 119 -33.99 -8.35 -32.79
N THR A 120 -35.32 -8.45 -32.74
CA THR A 120 -36.08 -9.60 -33.27
C THR A 120 -36.00 -9.72 -34.79
N ASN A 121 -35.51 -8.68 -35.48
CA ASN A 121 -35.41 -8.63 -36.95
C ASN A 121 -33.98 -8.84 -37.45
N TYR A 122 -33.01 -9.03 -36.54
CA TYR A 122 -31.59 -9.26 -36.85
C TYR A 122 -31.01 -8.19 -37.79
N GLN A 123 -31.38 -6.92 -37.58
CA GLN A 123 -30.98 -5.81 -38.46
C GLN A 123 -29.57 -5.31 -38.21
N SER A 124 -29.03 -5.53 -37.01
CA SER A 124 -27.69 -5.08 -36.63
C SER A 124 -26.75 -6.26 -36.37
N PRO A 125 -25.50 -6.21 -36.85
CA PRO A 125 -24.51 -7.25 -36.55
C PRO A 125 -24.29 -7.40 -35.02
N PRO A 126 -24.37 -8.63 -34.48
CA PRO A 126 -24.22 -8.88 -33.05
C PRO A 126 -22.74 -8.96 -32.65
N VAL A 127 -22.45 -8.60 -31.40
CA VAL A 127 -21.09 -8.65 -30.84
C VAL A 127 -20.77 -10.05 -30.32
N ILE A 128 -19.64 -10.64 -30.70
CA ILE A 128 -19.28 -12.02 -30.30
C ILE A 128 -18.13 -12.12 -29.28
N GLY A 129 -17.39 -11.03 -29.07
CA GLY A 129 -16.26 -11.01 -28.15
C GLY A 129 -15.46 -9.72 -28.23
N ILE A 130 -14.45 -9.62 -27.38
CA ILE A 130 -13.56 -8.46 -27.28
C ILE A 130 -12.11 -8.92 -27.48
N ILE A 131 -11.33 -8.18 -28.27
CA ILE A 131 -9.86 -8.28 -28.32
C ILE A 131 -9.27 -7.03 -27.67
N GLY A 132 -8.32 -7.24 -26.77
CA GLY A 132 -7.67 -6.17 -25.99
C GLY A 132 -8.36 -5.89 -24.65
N PRO A 133 -8.05 -4.76 -24.00
CA PRO A 133 -7.13 -3.70 -24.40
C PRO A 133 -5.64 -4.09 -24.32
N GLY A 134 -4.77 -3.16 -24.69
CA GLY A 134 -3.32 -3.34 -24.71
C GLY A 134 -2.67 -3.48 -23.32
N HIS A 135 -3.19 -2.76 -22.31
CA HIS A 135 -2.63 -2.75 -20.96
C HIS A 135 -3.40 -3.66 -19.98
N SER A 136 -2.67 -4.29 -19.07
CA SER A 136 -3.23 -5.22 -18.08
C SER A 136 -4.19 -4.53 -17.09
N SER A 137 -3.96 -3.26 -16.76
CA SER A 137 -4.80 -2.46 -15.86
C SER A 137 -6.20 -2.23 -16.45
N GLU A 138 -6.26 -1.81 -17.71
CA GLU A 138 -7.51 -1.65 -18.47
C GLU A 138 -8.23 -2.99 -18.64
N ALA A 139 -7.48 -4.05 -19.00
CA ALA A 139 -8.05 -5.37 -19.23
C ALA A 139 -8.69 -5.98 -17.98
N GLY A 140 -8.04 -5.83 -16.82
CA GLY A 140 -8.62 -6.26 -15.53
C GLY A 140 -9.91 -5.51 -15.22
N SER A 141 -9.93 -4.18 -15.38
CA SER A 141 -11.12 -3.37 -15.12
C SER A 141 -12.31 -3.77 -16.00
N ILE A 142 -12.08 -3.93 -17.31
CA ILE A 142 -13.12 -4.36 -18.25
C ILE A 142 -13.62 -5.77 -17.92
N SER A 143 -12.70 -6.68 -17.58
CA SER A 143 -13.07 -8.06 -17.27
C SER A 143 -13.99 -8.15 -16.04
N VAL A 144 -13.78 -7.32 -15.01
CA VAL A 144 -14.71 -7.22 -13.87
C VAL A 144 -16.10 -6.74 -14.32
N LEU A 145 -16.16 -5.72 -15.17
CA LEU A 145 -17.43 -5.21 -15.70
C LEU A 145 -18.18 -6.29 -16.49
N LEU A 146 -17.48 -7.02 -17.36
CA LEU A 146 -18.07 -8.13 -18.12
C LEU A 146 -18.51 -9.27 -17.21
N SER A 147 -17.75 -9.57 -16.16
CA SER A 147 -18.06 -10.61 -15.16
C SER A 147 -19.34 -10.34 -14.38
N SER A 148 -19.71 -9.07 -14.22
CA SER A 148 -20.96 -8.64 -13.56
C SER A 148 -22.22 -9.04 -14.33
N GLN A 149 -22.10 -9.39 -15.62
CA GLN A 149 -23.20 -9.83 -16.45
C GLN A 149 -23.60 -11.29 -16.11
N ARG A 150 -24.85 -11.65 -16.44
CA ARG A 150 -25.33 -13.04 -16.32
C ARG A 150 -24.39 -13.97 -17.11
N PRO A 151 -24.09 -15.19 -16.64
CA PRO A 151 -23.19 -16.11 -17.33
C PRO A 151 -23.51 -16.34 -18.82
N THR A 152 -24.79 -16.33 -19.19
CA THR A 152 -25.27 -16.46 -20.57
C THR A 152 -24.97 -15.26 -21.46
N ASP A 153 -24.66 -14.10 -20.87
CA ASP A 153 -24.58 -12.81 -21.54
C ASP A 153 -23.13 -12.28 -21.55
N ARG A 154 -22.22 -12.97 -20.86
CA ARG A 154 -20.80 -12.59 -20.77
C ARG A 154 -20.14 -12.68 -22.14
N LEU A 155 -19.49 -11.59 -22.53
CA LEU A 155 -18.58 -11.58 -23.67
C LEU A 155 -17.24 -12.18 -23.26
N ILE A 156 -16.69 -13.03 -24.13
CA ILE A 156 -15.30 -13.45 -24.01
C ILE A 156 -14.37 -12.27 -24.33
N GLN A 157 -13.34 -12.09 -23.51
CA GLN A 157 -12.28 -11.11 -23.70
C GLN A 157 -10.96 -11.84 -23.94
N ILE A 158 -10.29 -11.52 -25.06
CA ILE A 158 -9.00 -12.10 -25.41
C ILE A 158 -7.90 -11.04 -25.36
N GLY A 159 -6.98 -11.20 -24.41
CA GLY A 159 -5.78 -10.38 -24.29
C GLY A 159 -4.68 -10.80 -25.26
N TYR A 160 -4.19 -9.86 -26.07
CA TYR A 160 -3.08 -10.09 -27.01
C TYR A 160 -1.73 -9.57 -26.48
N SER A 161 -1.73 -8.64 -25.51
CA SER A 161 -0.52 -8.03 -24.92
C SER A 161 -0.58 -7.86 -23.40
N THR A 162 -1.60 -8.43 -22.74
CA THR A 162 -1.85 -8.28 -21.30
C THR A 162 -1.24 -9.42 -20.50
N THR A 163 -0.12 -9.13 -19.83
CA THR A 163 0.79 -10.15 -19.27
C THR A 163 0.73 -10.29 -17.74
N ALA A 164 0.03 -9.39 -17.03
CA ALA A 164 -0.03 -9.40 -15.56
C ALA A 164 -0.55 -10.74 -14.99
N SER A 165 0.14 -11.28 -13.99
CA SER A 165 -0.20 -12.55 -13.33
C SER A 165 -1.56 -12.52 -12.62
N SER A 166 -1.97 -11.37 -12.09
CA SER A 166 -3.26 -11.21 -11.38
C SER A 166 -4.48 -11.55 -12.25
N LEU A 167 -4.38 -11.39 -13.57
CA LEU A 167 -5.44 -11.73 -14.53
C LEU A 167 -5.72 -13.24 -14.65
N SER A 168 -4.83 -14.09 -14.14
CA SER A 168 -5.01 -15.55 -14.07
C SER A 168 -6.04 -16.00 -13.04
N ASN A 169 -6.57 -15.10 -12.20
CA ASN A 169 -7.59 -15.41 -11.22
C ASN A 169 -8.99 -15.53 -11.86
N THR A 170 -9.35 -16.74 -12.28
CA THR A 170 -10.62 -17.04 -12.95
C THR A 170 -11.86 -16.88 -12.06
N ASN A 171 -11.71 -16.72 -10.73
CA ASN A 171 -12.82 -16.35 -9.87
C ASN A 171 -13.21 -14.88 -10.02
N ILE A 172 -12.23 -14.01 -10.29
CA ILE A 172 -12.43 -12.57 -10.51
C ILE A 172 -12.66 -12.26 -11.99
N TYR A 173 -11.95 -12.97 -12.88
CA TYR A 173 -11.94 -12.73 -14.33
C TYR A 173 -12.43 -13.95 -15.15
N PRO A 174 -13.62 -14.52 -14.87
CA PRO A 174 -14.12 -15.74 -15.54
C PRO A 174 -14.31 -15.64 -17.06
N ASN A 175 -14.29 -14.43 -17.63
CA ASN A 175 -14.48 -14.20 -19.07
C ASN A 175 -13.18 -13.81 -19.81
N PHE A 176 -12.04 -13.77 -19.13
CA PHE A 176 -10.77 -13.34 -19.70
C PHE A 176 -9.87 -14.52 -20.04
N TYR A 177 -9.31 -14.50 -21.24
CA TYR A 177 -8.31 -15.45 -21.73
C TYR A 177 -7.21 -14.67 -22.43
N ARG A 178 -5.99 -15.20 -22.51
CA ARG A 178 -4.89 -14.53 -23.23
C ARG A 178 -4.05 -15.48 -24.04
N VAL A 179 -3.64 -15.03 -25.23
CA VAL A 179 -2.75 -15.77 -26.13
C VAL A 179 -1.28 -15.46 -25.90
N VAL A 180 -0.99 -14.48 -25.04
CA VAL A 180 0.37 -14.14 -24.58
C VAL A 180 0.66 -14.82 -23.22
N PRO A 181 1.87 -15.31 -22.97
CA PRO A 181 2.25 -15.86 -21.66
C PRO A 181 2.15 -14.83 -20.53
N ASN A 182 1.99 -15.31 -19.30
CA ASN A 182 1.95 -14.45 -18.11
C ASN A 182 3.35 -14.08 -17.58
N ASP A 183 3.39 -13.07 -16.70
CA ASP A 183 4.63 -12.53 -16.12
C ASP A 183 5.30 -13.45 -15.09
N GLU A 184 4.61 -14.47 -14.55
CA GLU A 184 5.24 -15.40 -13.59
C GLU A 184 6.41 -16.16 -14.23
N ILE A 185 6.24 -16.55 -15.49
CA ILE A 185 7.28 -17.22 -16.29
C ILE A 185 8.40 -16.23 -16.60
N GLN A 186 8.06 -14.99 -16.97
CA GLN A 186 9.07 -13.96 -17.26
C GLN A 186 9.96 -13.69 -16.05
N VAL A 187 9.37 -13.56 -14.85
CA VAL A 187 10.11 -13.36 -13.60
C VAL A 187 11.05 -14.54 -13.35
N GLU A 188 10.66 -15.78 -13.66
CA GLU A 188 11.54 -16.94 -13.58
C GLU A 188 12.78 -16.80 -14.46
N VAL A 189 12.57 -16.31 -15.69
CA VAL A 189 13.62 -16.07 -16.68
C VAL A 189 14.54 -14.95 -16.20
N MET A 190 13.97 -13.86 -15.67
CA MET A 190 14.73 -12.74 -15.09
C MET A 190 15.62 -13.23 -13.95
N VAL A 191 15.08 -13.97 -12.98
CA VAL A 191 15.86 -14.51 -11.86
C VAL A 191 16.96 -15.46 -12.34
N SER A 192 16.64 -16.35 -13.30
CA SER A 192 17.63 -17.24 -13.91
C SER A 192 18.75 -16.47 -14.63
N LEU A 193 18.40 -15.37 -15.30
CA LEU A 193 19.35 -14.48 -15.97
C LEU A 193 20.21 -13.73 -14.96
N LEU A 194 19.62 -13.14 -13.91
CA LEU A 194 20.36 -12.46 -12.84
C LEU A 194 21.41 -13.39 -12.22
N LYS A 195 21.04 -14.65 -11.93
CA LYS A 195 21.98 -15.68 -11.46
C LYS A 195 23.12 -15.93 -12.46
N LYS A 196 22.81 -16.07 -13.75
CA LYS A 196 23.84 -16.27 -14.78
C LYS A 196 24.76 -15.06 -14.94
N LEU A 197 24.23 -13.84 -14.85
CA LEU A 197 25.01 -12.61 -14.91
C LEU A 197 25.77 -12.34 -13.59
N GLU A 198 25.52 -13.15 -12.56
CA GLU A 198 26.00 -12.98 -11.19
C GLU A 198 25.57 -11.63 -10.57
N TRP A 199 24.41 -11.12 -10.98
CA TRP A 199 23.81 -9.93 -10.38
C TRP A 199 23.11 -10.34 -9.09
N ASN A 200 23.52 -9.75 -7.97
CA ASN A 200 22.96 -10.05 -6.65
C ASN A 200 22.62 -8.79 -5.83
N TYR A 201 22.80 -7.60 -6.38
CA TYR A 201 22.50 -6.33 -5.72
C TYR A 201 21.88 -5.36 -6.73
N ILE A 202 20.55 -5.26 -6.70
CA ILE A 202 19.76 -4.57 -7.73
C ILE A 202 18.77 -3.57 -7.12
N VAL A 203 18.31 -2.62 -7.93
CA VAL A 203 17.08 -1.87 -7.68
C VAL A 203 15.98 -2.33 -8.64
N VAL A 204 14.72 -2.13 -8.27
CA VAL A 204 13.58 -2.38 -9.17
C VAL A 204 12.86 -1.07 -9.48
N ILE A 205 12.57 -0.84 -10.76
CA ILE A 205 11.77 0.28 -11.24
C ILE A 205 10.49 -0.30 -11.82
N TYR A 206 9.34 0.26 -11.48
CA TYR A 206 8.08 -0.28 -11.97
C TYR A 206 7.01 0.80 -12.19
N ASP A 207 6.11 0.57 -13.13
CA ASP A 207 4.91 1.40 -13.29
C ASP A 207 3.97 1.21 -12.09
N MET A 208 3.35 2.29 -11.61
CA MET A 208 2.47 2.25 -10.45
C MET A 208 1.10 1.58 -10.70
N ASP A 209 0.91 1.01 -11.89
CA ASP A 209 -0.27 0.25 -12.28
C ASP A 209 -0.17 -1.22 -11.85
N ASN A 210 -1.18 -2.01 -12.21
CA ASN A 210 -1.22 -3.44 -11.87
C ASN A 210 -0.14 -4.26 -12.58
N TYR A 211 0.38 -3.83 -13.73
CA TYR A 211 1.44 -4.55 -14.42
C TYR A 211 2.77 -4.38 -13.68
N GLY A 212 3.19 -3.13 -13.46
CA GLY A 212 4.47 -2.86 -12.82
C GLY A 212 4.54 -3.36 -11.37
N LYS A 213 3.49 -3.11 -10.57
CA LYS A 213 3.44 -3.55 -9.16
C LYS A 213 3.49 -5.07 -9.01
N GLU A 214 2.71 -5.81 -9.79
CA GLU A 214 2.68 -7.27 -9.72
C GLU A 214 3.98 -7.89 -10.24
N GLY A 215 4.57 -7.33 -11.31
CA GLY A 215 5.90 -7.73 -11.79
C GLY A 215 6.97 -7.57 -10.70
N TYR A 216 6.95 -6.42 -10.00
CA TYR A 216 7.83 -6.18 -8.85
C TYR A 216 7.59 -7.16 -7.70
N GLU A 217 6.34 -7.35 -7.25
CA GLU A 217 6.03 -8.24 -6.12
C GLU A 217 6.33 -9.72 -6.44
N SER A 218 6.10 -10.14 -7.68
CA SER A 218 6.47 -11.47 -8.18
C SER A 218 8.00 -11.66 -8.18
N LEU A 219 8.75 -10.69 -8.72
CA LEU A 219 10.21 -10.72 -8.69
C LEU A 219 10.73 -10.77 -7.25
N LYS A 220 10.24 -9.86 -6.39
CA LYS A 220 10.56 -9.76 -4.97
C LYS A 220 10.34 -11.10 -4.26
N THR A 221 9.22 -11.77 -4.51
CA THR A 221 8.96 -13.08 -3.89
C THR A 221 9.98 -14.13 -4.34
N ARG A 222 10.33 -14.15 -5.64
CA ARG A 222 11.15 -15.21 -6.22
C ARG A 222 12.65 -15.07 -5.97
N VAL A 223 13.17 -13.85 -5.84
CA VAL A 223 14.59 -13.62 -5.53
C VAL A 223 14.99 -14.00 -4.10
N LYS A 224 14.03 -14.18 -3.18
CA LYS A 224 14.26 -14.51 -1.75
C LYS A 224 15.17 -15.72 -1.54
N ASN A 225 14.98 -16.77 -2.32
CA ASN A 225 15.72 -18.03 -2.17
C ASN A 225 17.00 -18.10 -3.01
N GLU A 226 17.35 -17.02 -3.71
CA GLU A 226 18.35 -17.04 -4.79
C GLU A 226 19.57 -16.15 -4.51
N ASN A 227 19.75 -15.71 -3.27
CA ASN A 227 20.82 -14.81 -2.84
C ASN A 227 20.91 -13.51 -3.65
N ILE A 228 19.78 -13.01 -4.17
CA ILE A 228 19.69 -11.75 -4.91
C ILE A 228 18.96 -10.74 -4.03
N CYS A 229 19.58 -9.59 -3.78
CA CYS A 229 19.02 -8.56 -2.96
C CYS A 229 18.44 -7.39 -3.80
N ILE A 230 17.18 -7.03 -3.50
CA ILE A 230 16.58 -5.78 -3.96
C ILE A 230 16.87 -4.70 -2.90
N LYS A 231 17.77 -3.77 -3.22
CA LYS A 231 18.19 -2.68 -2.32
C LYS A 231 17.09 -1.65 -2.11
N SER A 232 16.46 -1.24 -3.20
CA SER A 232 15.33 -0.31 -3.20
C SER A 232 14.41 -0.63 -4.37
N SER A 233 13.17 -0.20 -4.29
CA SER A 233 12.23 -0.23 -5.39
C SER A 233 11.60 1.14 -5.56
N PHE A 234 11.29 1.48 -6.81
CA PHE A 234 10.83 2.80 -7.18
C PHE A 234 9.67 2.67 -8.15
N GLY A 235 8.49 3.08 -7.67
CA GLY A 235 7.34 3.27 -8.53
C GLY A 235 7.51 4.54 -9.36
N ILE A 236 7.31 4.47 -10.67
CA ILE A 236 7.40 5.63 -11.56
C ILE A 236 6.28 6.61 -11.18
N PRO A 237 6.62 7.80 -10.66
CA PRO A 237 5.63 8.75 -10.19
C PRO A 237 4.94 9.42 -11.39
N ILE A 238 3.62 9.51 -11.27
CA ILE A 238 2.75 10.17 -12.21
C ILE A 238 2.41 11.55 -11.63
N ASP A 239 2.52 12.62 -12.42
CA ASP A 239 2.21 13.97 -11.95
C ASP A 239 0.71 14.17 -11.70
N GLU A 240 0.34 15.37 -11.20
CA GLU A 240 -1.05 15.74 -10.93
C GLU A 240 -1.98 15.66 -12.14
N ASN A 241 -1.41 15.64 -13.34
CA ASN A 241 -2.14 15.50 -14.59
C ASN A 241 -2.13 14.07 -15.13
N GLY A 242 -1.51 13.09 -14.47
CA GLY A 242 -1.49 11.74 -15.01
C GLY A 242 -0.34 11.49 -16.01
N ALA A 243 0.64 12.38 -16.13
CA ALA A 243 1.78 12.25 -17.04
C ALA A 243 3.08 11.87 -16.31
N VAL A 244 3.94 11.09 -16.97
CA VAL A 244 5.30 10.80 -16.51
C VAL A 244 6.26 11.82 -17.14
N THR A 245 7.00 12.56 -16.32
CA THR A 245 7.93 13.59 -16.80
C THR A 245 9.39 13.21 -16.56
N SER A 246 10.30 13.72 -17.38
CA SER A 246 11.74 13.53 -17.19
C SER A 246 12.25 14.13 -15.87
N SER A 247 11.61 15.18 -15.36
CA SER A 247 11.94 15.75 -14.04
C SER A 247 11.60 14.79 -12.90
N SER A 248 10.43 14.14 -12.96
CA SER A 248 10.01 13.20 -11.93
C SER A 248 10.92 11.96 -11.89
N LEU A 249 11.42 11.52 -13.05
CA LEU A 249 12.39 10.41 -13.15
C LEU A 249 13.83 10.79 -12.78
N ARG A 250 14.19 12.09 -12.82
CA ARG A 250 15.53 12.54 -12.43
C ARG A 250 15.79 12.33 -10.94
N THR A 251 14.81 12.66 -10.09
CA THR A 251 14.88 12.42 -8.64
C THR A 251 15.11 10.93 -8.33
N PHE A 252 14.38 10.04 -9.00
CA PHE A 252 14.59 8.59 -8.89
C PHE A 252 16.04 8.19 -9.21
N LEU A 253 16.58 8.71 -10.32
CA LEU A 253 17.95 8.42 -10.70
C LEU A 253 18.93 8.99 -9.66
N ASP A 254 18.60 10.13 -9.02
CA ASP A 254 19.40 10.78 -7.99
C ASP A 254 19.49 9.93 -6.73
N ASP A 255 18.34 9.41 -6.31
CA ASP A 255 18.25 8.48 -5.20
C ASP A 255 19.02 7.20 -5.52
N THR A 256 18.86 6.64 -6.73
CA THR A 256 19.58 5.42 -7.14
C THR A 256 21.10 5.60 -7.14
N ALA A 257 21.60 6.76 -7.55
CA ALA A 257 23.04 7.04 -7.51
C ALA A 257 23.57 7.10 -6.07
N GLN A 258 22.80 7.64 -5.12
CA GLN A 258 23.17 7.63 -3.71
C GLN A 258 23.25 6.21 -3.14
N LEU A 259 22.49 5.26 -3.69
CA LEU A 259 22.47 3.87 -3.24
C LEU A 259 23.69 3.05 -3.70
N SER A 260 24.55 3.58 -4.58
CA SER A 260 25.71 2.87 -5.14
C SER A 260 25.37 1.55 -5.84
N VAL A 261 24.17 1.44 -6.43
CA VAL A 261 23.72 0.24 -7.15
C VAL A 261 23.98 0.38 -8.65
N THR A 262 24.50 -0.68 -9.28
CA THR A 262 24.86 -0.67 -10.71
C THR A 262 23.93 -1.48 -11.61
N GLY A 263 22.91 -2.15 -11.05
CA GLY A 263 21.92 -2.92 -11.80
C GLY A 263 20.48 -2.53 -11.47
N ALA A 264 19.65 -2.37 -12.50
CA ALA A 264 18.22 -2.07 -12.36
C ALA A 264 17.38 -3.07 -13.15
N VAL A 265 16.35 -3.63 -12.52
CA VAL A 265 15.30 -4.40 -13.18
C VAL A 265 14.09 -3.50 -13.38
N VAL A 266 13.48 -3.51 -14.57
CA VAL A 266 12.43 -2.55 -14.95
C VAL A 266 11.19 -3.24 -15.47
N PHE A 267 10.05 -3.01 -14.82
CA PHE A 267 8.71 -3.41 -15.25
C PHE A 267 7.90 -2.18 -15.66
N SER A 268 7.96 -1.80 -16.94
CA SER A 268 7.35 -0.56 -17.41
C SER A 268 7.04 -0.61 -18.90
N THR A 269 6.18 0.28 -19.37
CA THR A 269 5.81 0.41 -20.78
C THR A 269 6.93 1.02 -21.64
N ALA A 270 6.90 0.77 -22.95
CA ALA A 270 7.87 1.32 -23.90
C ALA A 270 7.95 2.87 -23.84
N VAL A 271 6.82 3.55 -23.64
CA VAL A 271 6.73 5.01 -23.50
C VAL A 271 7.50 5.47 -22.26
N HIS A 272 7.21 4.90 -21.09
CA HIS A 272 7.87 5.26 -19.85
C HIS A 272 9.36 4.88 -19.84
N ILE A 273 9.73 3.73 -20.43
CA ILE A 273 11.13 3.34 -20.61
C ILE A 273 11.88 4.33 -21.49
N LYS A 274 11.28 4.84 -22.57
CA LYS A 274 11.89 5.87 -23.41
C LYS A 274 12.16 7.15 -22.61
N ILE A 275 11.21 7.59 -21.77
CA ILE A 275 11.35 8.76 -20.90
C ILE A 275 12.43 8.53 -19.84
N LEU A 276 12.49 7.32 -19.26
CA LEU A 276 13.53 6.89 -18.32
C LEU A 276 14.92 6.90 -18.94
N LEU A 277 15.07 6.33 -20.13
CA LEU A 277 16.34 6.27 -20.86
C LEU A 277 16.83 7.67 -21.26
N ASN A 278 15.92 8.57 -21.64
CA ASN A 278 16.25 9.96 -21.91
C ASN A 278 16.72 10.69 -20.64
N ALA A 279 15.97 10.57 -19.53
CA ALA A 279 16.35 11.16 -18.25
C ALA A 279 17.70 10.61 -17.74
N ALA A 280 17.93 9.31 -17.89
CA ALA A 280 19.20 8.66 -17.54
C ALA A 280 20.34 9.15 -18.43
N SER A 281 20.11 9.38 -19.72
CA SER A 281 21.12 9.94 -20.64
C SER A 281 21.55 11.35 -20.25
N LEU A 282 20.60 12.20 -19.84
CA LEU A 282 20.89 13.56 -19.34
C LEU A 282 21.72 13.53 -18.05
N ARG A 283 21.46 12.56 -17.16
CA ARG A 283 22.24 12.37 -15.93
C ARG A 283 23.65 11.81 -16.18
N LEU A 284 23.81 10.89 -17.13
CA LEU A 284 25.13 10.34 -17.48
C LEU A 284 26.09 11.40 -18.02
N ALA A 285 25.58 12.52 -18.56
CA ALA A 285 26.41 13.67 -18.90
C ALA A 285 27.03 14.35 -17.65
N GLU A 286 26.46 14.13 -16.46
CA GLU A 286 26.87 14.75 -15.19
C GLU A 286 27.70 13.80 -14.30
N THR A 287 27.68 12.49 -14.53
CA THR A 287 28.31 11.48 -13.66
C THR A 287 28.97 10.33 -14.46
N SER A 288 29.99 9.68 -13.91
CA SER A 288 30.66 8.55 -14.58
C SER A 288 29.97 7.20 -14.39
N ASP A 289 28.92 7.09 -13.57
CA ASP A 289 28.37 5.82 -13.13
C ASP A 289 27.15 5.42 -13.97
N GLN A 290 27.27 4.30 -14.70
CA GLN A 290 26.27 3.83 -15.64
C GLN A 290 25.51 2.63 -15.07
N ILE A 291 24.18 2.72 -15.05
CA ILE A 291 23.33 1.63 -14.58
C ILE A 291 23.16 0.63 -15.72
N SER A 292 23.35 -0.65 -15.43
CA SER A 292 23.00 -1.75 -16.34
C SER A 292 21.53 -2.11 -16.14
N PHE A 293 20.75 -2.09 -17.22
CA PHE A 293 19.31 -2.36 -17.17
C PHE A 293 18.96 -3.78 -17.63
N LEU A 294 18.00 -4.38 -16.93
CA LEU A 294 17.24 -5.55 -17.35
C LEU A 294 15.77 -5.14 -17.48
N PHE A 295 15.27 -5.06 -18.70
CA PHE A 295 13.89 -4.68 -18.98
C PHE A 295 12.98 -5.91 -19.12
N SER A 296 11.72 -5.74 -18.70
CA SER A 296 10.63 -6.60 -19.12
C SER A 296 10.31 -6.44 -20.61
N GLU A 297 9.38 -7.25 -21.09
CA GLU A 297 8.84 -7.27 -22.45
C GLU A 297 8.06 -6.01 -22.81
N GLY A 298 7.65 -5.22 -21.80
CA GLY A 298 7.00 -3.92 -21.97
C GLY A 298 7.78 -2.91 -22.82
N ILE A 299 9.10 -3.11 -23.00
CA ILE A 299 9.94 -2.35 -23.95
C ILE A 299 9.65 -2.65 -25.42
N ASP A 300 8.76 -3.61 -25.74
CA ASP A 300 8.23 -3.99 -27.06
C ASP A 300 9.20 -4.48 -28.15
N LEU A 301 10.52 -4.40 -27.90
CA LEU A 301 11.63 -4.77 -28.79
C LEU A 301 11.67 -3.98 -30.12
N THR A 302 11.04 -2.81 -30.20
CA THR A 302 11.18 -1.87 -31.33
C THR A 302 12.42 -1.00 -31.16
N ARG A 303 13.03 -0.55 -32.27
CA ARG A 303 14.25 0.27 -32.16
C ARG A 303 13.92 1.65 -31.58
N SER A 304 12.71 2.14 -31.84
CA SER A 304 12.21 3.41 -31.33
C SER A 304 12.21 3.51 -29.79
N SER A 305 12.03 2.39 -29.08
CA SER A 305 12.00 2.32 -27.61
C SER A 305 13.34 2.64 -26.94
N VAL A 306 14.45 2.52 -27.67
CA VAL A 306 15.82 2.74 -27.16
C VAL A 306 16.56 3.87 -27.85
N ARG A 307 15.86 4.71 -28.61
CA ARG A 307 16.45 5.77 -29.44
C ARG A 307 15.79 7.13 -29.24
N ASP A 308 16.58 8.18 -29.46
CA ASP A 308 16.13 9.56 -29.51
C ASP A 308 15.51 9.92 -30.88
N ASN A 309 15.00 11.15 -31.00
CA ASN A 309 14.38 11.63 -32.24
C ASN A 309 15.36 11.80 -33.41
N ASN A 310 16.68 11.79 -33.13
CA ASN A 310 17.75 11.86 -34.13
C ASN A 310 18.28 10.47 -34.51
N ASP A 311 17.59 9.40 -34.11
CA ASP A 311 17.97 8.00 -34.32
C ASP A 311 19.26 7.57 -33.58
N ASN A 312 19.69 8.32 -32.56
CA ASN A 312 20.79 7.91 -31.69
C ASN A 312 20.28 6.99 -30.57
N VAL A 313 21.04 5.94 -30.28
CA VAL A 313 20.73 5.01 -29.19
C VAL A 313 21.07 5.68 -27.87
N TYR A 314 20.12 5.67 -26.92
CA TYR A 314 20.39 6.17 -25.57
C TYR A 314 21.56 5.40 -24.95
N GLU A 315 22.56 6.12 -24.41
CA GLU A 315 23.73 5.50 -23.79
C GLU A 315 23.38 4.45 -22.71
N PRO A 316 22.41 4.69 -21.79
CA PRO A 316 22.01 3.69 -20.80
C PRO A 316 21.36 2.43 -21.42
N ALA A 317 20.87 2.48 -22.66
CA ALA A 317 20.27 1.32 -23.32
C ALA A 317 21.34 0.37 -23.91
N LYS A 318 22.58 0.84 -24.11
CA LYS A 318 23.64 0.02 -24.70
C LYS A 318 24.11 -1.06 -23.72
N GLY A 319 24.01 -2.32 -24.14
CA GLY A 319 24.36 -3.47 -23.31
C GLY A 319 23.23 -3.92 -22.37
N ALA A 320 22.06 -3.28 -22.41
CA ALA A 320 20.91 -3.68 -21.62
C ALA A 320 20.40 -5.08 -22.02
N TYR A 321 19.72 -5.72 -21.09
CA TYR A 321 19.08 -7.02 -21.28
C TYR A 321 17.57 -6.86 -21.36
N VAL A 322 16.89 -7.73 -22.11
CA VAL A 322 15.43 -7.79 -22.18
C VAL A 322 14.97 -9.24 -22.10
N THR A 323 14.00 -9.54 -21.25
CA THR A 323 13.33 -10.85 -21.23
C THR A 323 11.95 -10.73 -21.85
N ALA A 324 11.70 -11.46 -22.93
CA ALA A 324 10.43 -11.41 -23.63
C ALA A 324 10.02 -12.78 -24.18
N PRO A 325 8.73 -13.00 -24.44
CA PRO A 325 8.29 -14.12 -25.27
C PRO A 325 8.97 -14.13 -26.64
N PRO A 326 8.95 -15.26 -27.37
CA PRO A 326 9.69 -15.39 -28.62
C PRO A 326 9.14 -14.43 -29.67
N ARG A 327 10.00 -13.55 -30.20
CA ARG A 327 9.63 -12.64 -31.28
C ARG A 327 9.41 -13.40 -32.59
N SER A 328 8.15 -13.60 -32.98
CA SER A 328 7.75 -14.22 -34.24
C SER A 328 7.65 -13.17 -35.36
N TYR A 329 8.45 -13.31 -36.42
CA TYR A 329 8.39 -12.43 -37.59
C TYR A 329 7.37 -12.96 -38.61
N VAL A 330 6.31 -12.18 -38.86
CA VAL A 330 5.26 -12.51 -39.85
C VAL A 330 5.59 -11.79 -41.16
N ASN A 331 6.51 -12.36 -41.95
CA ASN A 331 7.07 -11.70 -43.14
C ASN A 331 6.01 -11.28 -44.18
N GLU A 332 4.95 -12.07 -44.30
CA GLU A 332 3.82 -11.82 -45.19
C GLU A 332 3.04 -10.57 -44.77
N PHE A 333 2.76 -10.43 -43.47
CA PHE A 333 2.11 -9.25 -42.92
C PHE A 333 3.02 -8.03 -42.97
N GLU A 334 4.32 -8.17 -42.66
CA GLU A 334 5.28 -7.07 -42.77
C GLU A 334 5.37 -6.51 -44.19
N SER A 335 5.34 -7.41 -45.19
CA SER A 335 5.31 -7.03 -46.59
C SER A 335 4.01 -6.30 -46.95
N TYR A 336 2.86 -6.78 -46.45
CA TYR A 336 1.57 -6.11 -46.61
C TYR A 336 1.57 -4.71 -45.99
N TRP A 337 2.01 -4.59 -44.74
CA TRP A 337 2.12 -3.34 -43.98
C TRP A 337 2.99 -2.32 -44.71
N LYS A 338 4.24 -2.67 -45.04
CA LYS A 338 5.15 -1.78 -45.78
C LYS A 338 4.61 -1.36 -47.14
N ASN A 339 3.98 -2.28 -47.88
CA ASN A 339 3.46 -1.98 -49.21
C ASN A 339 2.25 -1.02 -49.19
N MET A 340 1.54 -0.93 -48.07
CA MET A 340 0.45 0.03 -47.89
C MET A 340 0.96 1.48 -47.92
N PHE A 341 2.11 1.74 -47.29
CA PHE A 341 2.71 3.07 -47.20
C PHE A 341 3.56 3.48 -48.41
N LYS A 342 3.81 2.55 -49.36
CA LYS A 342 4.52 2.84 -50.62
C LYS A 342 3.68 3.60 -51.64
N ASN A 343 2.35 3.54 -51.55
CA ASN A 343 1.44 4.12 -52.54
C ASN A 343 0.33 4.88 -51.79
N ILE A 344 0.31 6.20 -51.97
CA ILE A 344 -0.62 7.10 -51.28
C ILE A 344 -2.09 6.74 -51.60
N SER A 345 -2.43 6.40 -52.85
CA SER A 345 -3.80 6.05 -53.21
C SER A 345 -4.28 4.78 -52.47
N ARG A 346 -3.41 3.76 -52.37
CA ARG A 346 -3.71 2.55 -51.60
C ARG A 346 -3.87 2.84 -50.10
N LEU A 347 -3.00 3.68 -49.55
CA LEU A 347 -3.10 4.10 -48.15
C LEU A 347 -4.43 4.81 -47.87
N VAL A 348 -4.85 5.72 -48.76
CA VAL A 348 -6.11 6.45 -48.60
C VAL A 348 -7.31 5.50 -48.66
N GLU A 349 -7.31 4.53 -49.57
CA GLU A 349 -8.33 3.48 -49.65
C GLU A 349 -8.38 2.63 -48.37
N GLU A 350 -7.23 2.14 -47.89
CA GLU A 350 -7.19 1.35 -46.65
C GLU A 350 -7.62 2.16 -45.41
N SER A 351 -7.40 3.47 -45.45
CA SER A 351 -7.81 4.39 -44.37
C SER A 351 -9.31 4.53 -44.22
N GLU A 352 -10.13 4.10 -45.19
CA GLU A 352 -11.60 4.08 -45.07
C GLU A 352 -12.07 3.09 -44.00
N THR A 353 -11.29 2.03 -43.76
CA THR A 353 -11.60 0.99 -42.76
C THR A 353 -10.70 1.03 -41.53
N ASN A 354 -9.60 1.79 -41.60
CA ASN A 354 -8.68 2.04 -40.49
C ASN A 354 -8.30 3.53 -40.50
N SER A 355 -9.05 4.34 -39.75
CA SER A 355 -8.94 5.80 -39.74
C SER A 355 -7.55 6.30 -39.31
N TRP A 356 -6.83 5.50 -38.53
CA TRP A 356 -5.56 5.87 -37.92
C TRP A 356 -4.34 5.77 -38.87
N LEU A 357 -4.48 5.14 -40.05
CA LEU A 357 -3.37 4.95 -41.00
C LEU A 357 -2.78 6.26 -41.52
N LYS A 358 -3.60 7.29 -41.71
CA LYS A 358 -3.14 8.62 -42.15
C LYS A 358 -2.29 9.31 -41.07
N ASN A 359 -2.64 9.11 -39.81
CA ASN A 359 -1.89 9.64 -38.67
C ASN A 359 -0.53 8.92 -38.55
N VAL A 360 -0.49 7.61 -38.79
CA VAL A 360 0.78 6.84 -38.85
C VAL A 360 1.66 7.34 -39.99
N PHE A 361 1.11 7.58 -41.18
CA PHE A 361 1.87 8.15 -42.29
C PHE A 361 2.45 9.52 -41.91
N SER A 362 1.61 10.38 -41.33
CA SER A 362 2.02 11.73 -40.91
C SER A 362 3.16 11.69 -39.88
N PHE A 363 3.08 10.76 -38.91
CA PHE A 363 4.09 10.54 -37.87
C PHE A 363 5.50 10.28 -38.42
N TYR A 364 5.61 9.58 -39.55
CA TYR A 364 6.90 9.26 -40.16
C TYR A 364 7.31 10.19 -41.29
N SER A 365 6.42 11.07 -41.76
CA SER A 365 6.72 11.99 -42.86
C SER A 365 7.46 13.23 -42.37
N ASP A 366 8.54 13.62 -43.06
CA ASP A 366 9.33 14.81 -42.73
C ASP A 366 8.54 16.15 -42.76
N ASN A 367 7.36 16.19 -43.40
CA ASN A 367 6.54 17.40 -43.58
C ASN A 367 5.20 17.38 -42.81
N ASN A 368 4.95 16.39 -41.95
CA ASN A 368 3.73 16.28 -41.15
C ASN A 368 2.45 16.41 -41.99
N CYS A 369 2.44 15.75 -43.16
CA CYS A 369 1.42 15.96 -44.18
C CYS A 369 0.37 14.84 -44.19
N PHE A 370 -0.89 15.20 -44.44
CA PHE A 370 -2.00 14.26 -44.49
C PHE A 370 -2.29 13.79 -45.93
N PRO A 371 -2.22 12.47 -46.22
CA PRO A 371 -2.44 11.95 -47.57
C PRO A 371 -3.91 12.08 -48.00
N SER A 372 -4.13 12.52 -49.26
CA SER A 372 -5.46 12.68 -49.87
C SER A 372 -5.46 12.27 -51.34
N ASN A 373 -6.64 11.93 -51.88
CA ASN A 373 -6.83 11.58 -53.30
C ASN A 373 -6.88 12.82 -54.23
N GLU A 374 -6.86 14.03 -53.68
CA GLU A 374 -6.93 15.26 -54.48
C GLU A 374 -5.58 15.58 -55.13
N SER A 375 -5.61 15.91 -56.42
CA SER A 375 -4.45 16.22 -57.28
C SER A 375 -3.74 17.53 -56.92
N ALA A 376 -4.01 18.10 -55.73
CA ALA A 376 -3.49 19.38 -55.27
C ALA A 376 -3.33 19.42 -53.74
N ASN A 377 -2.54 18.51 -53.15
CA ASN A 377 -1.86 18.81 -51.90
C ASN A 377 -0.35 18.98 -52.19
N PRO A 378 0.12 20.18 -52.59
CA PRO A 378 1.50 20.41 -52.98
C PRO A 378 2.40 20.34 -51.75
N GLY A 379 2.79 19.14 -51.34
CA GLY A 379 3.68 18.92 -50.18
C GLY A 379 3.74 17.49 -49.65
N CYS A 380 2.82 16.60 -50.01
CA CYS A 380 2.78 15.23 -49.48
C CYS A 380 3.29 14.21 -50.51
N ASN A 381 4.60 13.95 -50.48
CA ASN A 381 5.28 13.00 -51.35
C ASN A 381 5.19 11.57 -50.79
N GLU A 382 5.46 10.57 -51.63
CA GLU A 382 5.66 9.19 -51.17
C GLU A 382 6.83 9.12 -50.18
N LEU A 383 6.70 8.26 -49.17
CA LEU A 383 7.74 8.05 -48.17
C LEU A 383 8.99 7.45 -48.81
N THR A 384 10.15 7.90 -48.35
CA THR A 384 11.44 7.35 -48.71
C THR A 384 11.56 5.90 -48.21
N GLN A 385 12.45 5.12 -48.83
CA GLN A 385 12.71 3.75 -48.40
C GLN A 385 13.16 3.68 -46.93
N SER A 386 13.86 4.71 -46.43
CA SER A 386 14.27 4.78 -45.03
C SER A 386 13.10 5.00 -44.07
N GLU A 387 12.13 5.84 -44.43
CA GLU A 387 10.90 6.05 -43.64
C GLU A 387 10.03 4.79 -43.66
N ILE A 388 9.91 4.12 -44.82
CA ILE A 388 9.20 2.84 -44.94
C ILE A 388 9.84 1.75 -44.07
N ASP A 389 11.17 1.73 -43.98
CA ASP A 389 11.87 0.78 -43.14
C ASP A 389 11.67 1.04 -41.64
N LYS A 390 11.50 2.31 -41.23
CA LYS A 390 11.10 2.68 -39.85
C LYS A 390 9.65 2.29 -39.55
N ILE A 391 8.72 2.54 -40.47
CA ILE A 391 7.31 2.15 -40.35
C ILE A 391 7.15 0.64 -40.21
N GLY A 392 7.96 -0.13 -40.93
CA GLY A 392 7.92 -1.59 -40.88
C GLY A 392 8.73 -2.21 -39.76
N GLU A 393 9.03 -1.46 -38.68
CA GLU A 393 9.55 -2.08 -37.47
C GLU A 393 8.53 -3.06 -36.90
N ASN A 394 8.97 -4.30 -36.67
CA ASN A 394 8.12 -5.33 -36.06
C ASN A 394 8.02 -5.09 -34.55
N ASN A 395 6.86 -5.29 -33.94
CA ASN A 395 6.73 -5.28 -32.48
C ASN A 395 6.52 -6.72 -31.96
N LEU A 396 6.64 -6.92 -30.65
CA LEU A 396 6.44 -8.23 -30.02
C LEU A 396 5.02 -8.80 -30.20
N TYR A 397 4.00 -7.93 -30.19
CA TYR A 397 2.60 -8.33 -30.02
C TYR A 397 1.84 -8.60 -31.33
N THR A 398 2.44 -8.30 -32.48
CA THR A 398 1.81 -8.46 -33.80
C THR A 398 1.36 -9.92 -34.06
N SER A 399 2.19 -10.92 -33.74
CA SER A 399 1.80 -12.32 -33.92
C SER A 399 0.68 -12.73 -32.96
N TYR A 400 0.71 -12.25 -31.72
CA TYR A 400 -0.34 -12.51 -30.73
C TYR A 400 -1.68 -11.85 -31.12
N ALA A 401 -1.63 -10.69 -31.76
CA ALA A 401 -2.80 -10.05 -32.34
C ALA A 401 -3.44 -10.96 -33.43
N ILE A 402 -2.64 -11.53 -34.33
CA ILE A 402 -3.08 -12.50 -35.34
C ILE A 402 -3.67 -13.76 -34.68
N GLU A 403 -3.00 -14.29 -33.65
CA GLU A 403 -3.44 -15.48 -32.90
C GLU A 403 -4.80 -15.22 -32.21
N SER A 404 -5.01 -14.04 -31.62
CA SER A 404 -6.27 -13.66 -30.96
C SER A 404 -7.47 -13.62 -31.92
N ALA A 405 -7.28 -13.05 -33.12
CA ALA A 405 -8.32 -13.01 -34.16
C ALA A 405 -8.64 -14.40 -34.70
N SER A 406 -7.60 -15.20 -34.94
CA SER A 406 -7.74 -16.58 -35.42
C SER A 406 -8.47 -17.46 -34.41
N LEU A 407 -8.19 -17.27 -33.11
CA LEU A 407 -8.85 -17.98 -32.03
C LEU A 407 -10.34 -17.68 -31.93
N LEU A 408 -10.75 -16.41 -31.98
CA LEU A 408 -12.18 -16.05 -31.99
C LEU A 408 -12.90 -16.61 -33.22
N ALA A 409 -12.27 -16.58 -34.40
CA ALA A 409 -12.84 -17.18 -35.59
C ALA A 409 -12.99 -18.71 -35.47
N LYS A 410 -12.01 -19.39 -34.86
CA LYS A 410 -12.09 -20.82 -34.56
C LYS A 410 -13.24 -21.15 -33.61
N LEU A 411 -13.40 -20.38 -32.53
CA LEU A 411 -14.50 -20.56 -31.58
C LEU A 411 -15.85 -20.36 -32.27
N LEU A 412 -15.98 -19.33 -33.11
CA LEU A 412 -17.20 -19.11 -33.89
C LEU A 412 -17.49 -20.28 -34.85
N LYS A 413 -16.46 -20.80 -35.52
CA LYS A 413 -16.57 -21.97 -36.40
C LYS A 413 -17.02 -23.22 -35.65
N ASP A 414 -16.51 -23.46 -34.45
CA ASP A 414 -16.89 -24.61 -33.62
C ASP A 414 -18.34 -24.51 -33.16
N VAL A 415 -18.75 -23.32 -32.73
CA VAL A 415 -20.15 -23.05 -32.38
C VAL A 415 -21.06 -23.25 -33.60
N HIS A 416 -20.69 -22.72 -34.77
CA HIS A 416 -21.40 -22.91 -36.03
C HIS A 416 -21.52 -24.40 -36.38
N THR A 417 -20.42 -25.14 -36.31
CA THR A 417 -20.40 -26.57 -36.65
C THR A 417 -21.31 -27.38 -35.73
N VAL A 418 -21.26 -27.10 -34.42
CA VAL A 418 -22.09 -27.78 -33.41
C VAL A 418 -23.57 -27.44 -33.57
N LYS A 419 -23.92 -26.19 -33.90
CA LYS A 419 -25.31 -25.72 -33.93
C LYS A 419 -25.98 -25.86 -35.29
N CYS A 420 -25.22 -25.76 -36.37
CA CYS A 420 -25.70 -25.68 -37.75
C CYS A 420 -25.35 -26.88 -38.64
N SER A 421 -24.58 -27.86 -38.12
CA SER A 421 -24.23 -29.12 -38.82
C SER A 421 -23.71 -28.93 -40.25
N GLY A 422 -23.01 -27.82 -40.52
CA GLY A 422 -22.40 -27.53 -41.82
C GLY A 422 -23.29 -26.75 -42.82
N SER A 423 -24.44 -26.21 -42.40
CA SER A 423 -25.22 -25.27 -43.24
C SER A 423 -24.53 -23.91 -43.37
N ASP A 424 -24.61 -23.27 -44.54
CA ASP A 424 -24.08 -21.92 -44.76
C ASP A 424 -24.92 -20.85 -44.04
N GLY A 425 -24.25 -19.85 -43.48
CA GLY A 425 -24.87 -18.71 -42.81
C GLY A 425 -25.40 -19.04 -41.41
N PHE A 426 -26.29 -18.19 -40.90
CA PHE A 426 -26.91 -18.38 -39.59
C PHE A 426 -28.09 -19.35 -39.64
N CYS A 427 -27.92 -20.55 -39.10
CA CYS A 427 -29.05 -21.40 -38.73
C CYS A 427 -29.76 -20.85 -37.47
N GLU A 428 -31.04 -21.19 -37.27
CA GLU A 428 -31.84 -20.71 -36.13
C GLU A 428 -31.21 -21.03 -34.77
N SER A 429 -30.63 -22.22 -34.61
CA SER A 429 -29.90 -22.60 -33.39
C SER A 429 -28.69 -21.70 -33.11
N MET A 430 -27.99 -21.25 -34.15
CA MET A 430 -26.85 -20.33 -33.99
C MET A 430 -27.32 -18.90 -33.74
N LYS A 431 -28.41 -18.44 -34.36
CA LYS A 431 -29.02 -17.14 -34.01
C LYS A 431 -29.35 -17.09 -32.52
N SER A 432 -29.95 -18.15 -31.98
CA SER A 432 -30.22 -18.23 -30.53
C SER A 432 -28.95 -18.10 -29.70
N VAL A 433 -27.85 -18.75 -30.09
CA VAL A 433 -26.57 -18.63 -29.36
C VAL A 433 -26.00 -17.22 -29.44
N ILE A 434 -25.90 -16.66 -30.64
CA ILE A 434 -25.25 -15.37 -30.89
C ILE A 434 -26.03 -14.21 -30.27
N TYR A 435 -27.37 -14.27 -30.28
CA TYR A 435 -28.21 -13.21 -29.73
C TYR A 435 -28.53 -13.41 -28.25
N ASN A 436 -28.79 -14.65 -27.79
CA ASN A 436 -29.35 -14.91 -26.46
C ASN A 436 -28.40 -15.64 -25.48
N GLU A 437 -27.48 -16.47 -25.96
CA GLU A 437 -26.65 -17.38 -25.13
C GLU A 437 -25.14 -17.25 -25.44
N LYS A 438 -24.63 -16.02 -25.50
CA LYS A 438 -23.22 -15.71 -25.82
C LYS A 438 -22.22 -16.43 -24.90
N GLY A 439 -22.61 -16.74 -23.65
CA GLY A 439 -21.84 -17.56 -22.71
C GLY A 439 -21.44 -18.94 -23.26
N PHE A 440 -22.14 -19.48 -24.26
CA PHE A 440 -21.75 -20.73 -24.93
C PHE A 440 -20.41 -20.60 -25.67
N ILE A 441 -20.09 -19.42 -26.21
CA ILE A 441 -18.79 -19.15 -26.84
C ILE A 441 -17.68 -19.19 -25.78
N LEU A 442 -17.95 -18.59 -24.62
CA LEU A 442 -17.04 -18.59 -23.48
C LEU A 442 -16.83 -20.00 -22.90
N ASP A 443 -17.85 -20.85 -22.88
CA ASP A 443 -17.65 -22.24 -22.45
C ASP A 443 -16.83 -23.06 -23.45
N LYS A 444 -16.92 -22.75 -24.76
CA LYS A 444 -16.19 -23.50 -25.79
C LYS A 444 -14.69 -23.33 -25.74
N ILE A 445 -14.17 -22.21 -25.26
CA ILE A 445 -12.71 -22.00 -25.17
C ILE A 445 -12.06 -22.90 -24.12
N LYS A 446 -12.80 -23.38 -23.10
CA LYS A 446 -12.25 -24.24 -22.04
C LYS A 446 -11.71 -25.57 -22.55
N ASP A 447 -12.29 -26.08 -23.64
CA ASP A 447 -11.93 -27.37 -24.23
C ASP A 447 -11.08 -27.23 -25.51
N ILE A 448 -10.61 -26.02 -25.84
CA ILE A 448 -9.91 -25.80 -27.10
C ILE A 448 -8.46 -26.30 -27.04
N SER A 449 -8.07 -27.02 -28.09
CA SER A 449 -6.68 -27.36 -28.39
C SER A 449 -6.55 -27.34 -29.91
N VAL A 450 -5.87 -26.32 -30.44
CA VAL A 450 -5.83 -26.06 -31.89
C VAL A 450 -4.45 -25.66 -32.37
N ASP A 451 -3.94 -26.34 -33.39
CA ASP A 451 -2.83 -25.85 -34.21
C ASP A 451 -3.44 -24.95 -35.29
N LEU A 452 -3.26 -23.63 -35.14
CA LEU A 452 -3.90 -22.65 -36.01
C LEU A 452 -3.51 -22.83 -37.48
N LYS A 453 -2.27 -23.23 -37.77
CA LYS A 453 -1.80 -23.40 -39.14
C LYS A 453 -2.36 -24.67 -39.77
N LYS A 454 -2.46 -25.77 -39.02
CA LYS A 454 -3.12 -26.99 -39.51
C LYS A 454 -4.61 -26.77 -39.76
N GLU A 455 -5.26 -26.01 -38.89
CA GLU A 455 -6.69 -25.71 -38.97
C GLU A 455 -7.01 -24.66 -40.06
N MET A 456 -6.14 -23.66 -40.22
CA MET A 456 -6.28 -22.59 -41.20
C MET A 456 -5.02 -22.54 -42.09
N PRO A 457 -4.89 -23.41 -43.10
CA PRO A 457 -3.68 -23.53 -43.94
C PRO A 457 -3.28 -22.25 -44.68
N PHE A 458 -4.21 -21.31 -44.84
CA PHE A 458 -3.99 -20.00 -45.49
C PHE A 458 -3.34 -18.95 -44.57
N LEU A 459 -3.22 -19.22 -43.26
CA LEU A 459 -2.50 -18.32 -42.34
C LEU A 459 -0.98 -18.38 -42.56
N PRO A 460 -0.20 -17.40 -42.07
CA PRO A 460 1.26 -17.35 -42.25
C PRO A 460 2.00 -18.58 -41.72
N GLU A 461 3.15 -18.92 -42.34
CA GLU A 461 3.96 -20.08 -41.93
C GLU A 461 4.51 -19.97 -40.51
N VAL A 462 4.71 -18.76 -39.98
CA VAL A 462 5.24 -18.54 -38.62
C VAL A 462 4.31 -19.06 -37.50
N LEU A 463 3.06 -19.43 -37.82
CA LEU A 463 2.13 -20.06 -36.89
C LEU A 463 2.21 -21.60 -36.88
N GLU A 464 3.11 -22.20 -37.69
CA GLU A 464 3.29 -23.65 -37.76
C GLU A 464 3.83 -24.24 -36.44
N ASN A 465 3.32 -25.41 -36.06
CA ASN A 465 3.69 -26.14 -34.82
C ASN A 465 3.40 -25.41 -33.49
N LYS A 466 2.61 -24.33 -33.51
CA LYS A 466 2.06 -23.71 -32.28
C LYS A 466 0.66 -24.24 -32.01
N THR A 467 0.50 -25.01 -30.94
CA THR A 467 -0.83 -25.44 -30.45
C THR A 467 -1.32 -24.46 -29.40
N LEU A 468 -2.47 -23.83 -29.63
CA LEU A 468 -3.16 -23.01 -28.63
C LEU A 468 -4.08 -23.91 -27.80
N SER A 469 -3.82 -23.94 -26.49
CA SER A 469 -4.69 -24.54 -25.47
C SER A 469 -4.59 -23.71 -24.20
N PHE A 470 -5.54 -23.85 -23.27
CA PHE A 470 -5.61 -22.99 -22.09
C PHE A 470 -5.61 -23.81 -20.79
N ALA A 471 -4.91 -23.28 -19.79
CA ALA A 471 -4.91 -23.81 -18.44
C ALA A 471 -6.23 -23.48 -17.74
N THR A 472 -6.46 -24.09 -16.58
CA THR A 472 -7.60 -23.75 -15.70
C THR A 472 -7.56 -22.30 -15.20
N THR A 473 -6.40 -21.65 -15.30
CA THR A 473 -6.18 -20.21 -15.02
C THR A 473 -6.50 -19.31 -16.22
N ALA A 474 -7.00 -19.86 -17.33
CA ALA A 474 -7.27 -19.15 -18.59
C ALA A 474 -6.03 -18.58 -19.31
N ASP A 475 -4.83 -18.98 -18.86
CA ASP A 475 -3.56 -18.70 -19.53
C ASP A 475 -3.29 -19.68 -20.68
N VAL A 476 -2.64 -19.20 -21.74
CA VAL A 476 -2.18 -20.09 -22.82
C VAL A 476 -1.15 -21.10 -22.30
N ILE A 477 -1.39 -22.38 -22.55
CA ILE A 477 -0.42 -23.46 -22.41
C ILE A 477 0.37 -23.50 -23.71
N SER A 478 1.49 -22.79 -23.74
CA SER A 478 2.52 -22.96 -24.78
C SER A 478 3.67 -23.79 -24.22
N ASP A 479 4.46 -24.46 -25.07
CA ASP A 479 5.83 -24.86 -24.70
C ASP A 479 6.56 -23.57 -24.31
N THR A 480 6.61 -23.28 -23.01
CA THR A 480 6.91 -21.95 -22.45
C THR A 480 8.34 -21.55 -22.76
N GLN A 481 8.55 -21.05 -23.97
CA GLN A 481 9.80 -20.50 -24.42
C GLN A 481 9.80 -19.01 -24.09
N TYR A 482 10.81 -18.57 -23.37
CA TYR A 482 11.15 -17.15 -23.26
C TYR A 482 12.53 -16.94 -23.85
N ASN A 483 12.76 -15.77 -24.43
CA ASN A 483 14.04 -15.40 -25.00
C ASN A 483 14.68 -14.27 -24.19
N VAL A 484 16.01 -14.27 -24.15
CA VAL A 484 16.80 -13.19 -23.60
C VAL A 484 17.47 -12.45 -24.74
N TYR A 485 17.30 -11.13 -24.77
CA TYR A 485 17.91 -10.25 -25.75
C TYR A 485 18.95 -9.35 -25.09
N ASN A 486 19.99 -8.98 -25.84
CA ASN A 486 20.98 -7.98 -25.45
C ASN A 486 21.01 -6.85 -26.49
N THR A 487 20.94 -5.61 -26.02
CA THR A 487 20.99 -4.42 -26.88
C THR A 487 22.43 -4.14 -27.24
N ARG A 488 22.84 -4.51 -28.46
CA ARG A 488 24.23 -4.41 -28.91
C ARG A 488 24.32 -4.04 -30.38
N LYS A 489 25.53 -3.73 -30.85
CA LYS A 489 25.80 -3.62 -32.28
C LYS A 489 25.27 -4.85 -33.04
N CYS A 490 24.52 -4.61 -34.12
CA CYS A 490 23.88 -5.67 -34.90
C CYS A 490 24.93 -6.64 -35.47
N LEU A 491 24.54 -7.89 -35.70
CA LEU A 491 25.46 -8.92 -36.22
C LEU A 491 25.84 -8.69 -37.69
N THR A 492 24.95 -8.04 -38.45
CA THR A 492 25.10 -7.81 -39.89
C THR A 492 25.56 -6.39 -40.24
N ASP A 493 25.44 -5.44 -39.32
CA ASP A 493 25.75 -4.02 -39.52
C ASP A 493 26.19 -3.41 -38.18
N ASP A 494 27.51 -3.27 -37.98
CA ASP A 494 28.09 -2.83 -36.71
C ASP A 494 28.00 -1.30 -36.48
N SER A 495 27.45 -0.56 -37.45
CA SER A 495 27.08 0.85 -37.31
C SER A 495 25.76 1.05 -36.56
N LYS A 496 24.92 0.00 -36.44
CA LYS A 496 23.59 0.05 -35.82
C LYS A 496 23.54 -0.78 -34.54
N PHE A 497 22.65 -0.41 -33.62
CA PHE A 497 22.29 -1.26 -32.48
C PHE A 497 20.97 -1.99 -32.73
N CYS A 498 20.92 -3.24 -32.28
CA CYS A 498 19.80 -4.17 -32.37
C CYS A 498 19.60 -4.92 -31.05
N PHE A 499 18.38 -5.39 -30.80
CA PHE A 499 18.12 -6.47 -29.87
C PHE A 499 18.58 -7.79 -30.50
N VAL A 500 19.67 -8.35 -30.01
CA VAL A 500 20.19 -9.64 -30.47
C VAL A 500 19.76 -10.70 -29.46
N GLU A 501 19.12 -11.77 -29.92
CA GLU A 501 18.81 -12.93 -29.08
C GLU A 501 20.12 -13.59 -28.62
N ILE A 502 20.28 -13.72 -27.31
CA ILE A 502 21.48 -14.29 -26.67
C ILE A 502 21.14 -15.52 -25.83
N GLY A 503 19.87 -15.83 -25.60
CA GLY A 503 19.49 -16.98 -24.79
C GLY A 503 18.04 -17.39 -24.96
N LYS A 504 17.77 -18.63 -24.57
CA LYS A 504 16.45 -19.27 -24.59
C LYS A 504 16.21 -19.96 -23.26
N TYR A 505 15.01 -19.76 -22.73
CA TYR A 505 14.50 -20.41 -21.53
C TYR A 505 13.49 -21.46 -21.93
N LEU A 506 13.77 -22.72 -21.65
CA LEU A 506 12.96 -23.88 -22.01
C LEU A 506 13.05 -24.93 -20.90
N ASN A 507 11.95 -25.62 -20.58
CA ASN A 507 11.90 -26.68 -19.56
C ASN A 507 12.53 -26.26 -18.22
N SER A 508 12.14 -25.09 -17.73
CA SER A 508 12.64 -24.48 -16.49
C SER A 508 14.16 -24.20 -16.46
N SER A 509 14.81 -24.08 -17.61
CA SER A 509 16.26 -23.86 -17.71
C SER A 509 16.60 -22.79 -18.74
N LEU A 510 17.42 -21.81 -18.33
CA LEU A 510 17.98 -20.80 -19.22
C LEU A 510 19.25 -21.34 -19.89
N THR A 511 19.33 -21.29 -21.22
CA THR A 511 20.56 -21.48 -22.01
C THR A 511 20.99 -20.13 -22.58
N LEU A 512 22.28 -19.78 -22.45
CA LEU A 512 22.81 -18.48 -22.85
C LEU A 512 24.03 -18.68 -23.74
N ASP A 513 24.05 -18.06 -24.92
CA ASP A 513 25.22 -17.91 -25.78
C ASP A 513 26.04 -16.71 -25.30
N THR A 514 27.01 -16.99 -24.44
CA THR A 514 27.89 -15.99 -23.85
C THR A 514 28.78 -15.27 -24.87
N SER A 515 28.99 -15.85 -26.07
CA SER A 515 29.80 -15.24 -27.13
C SER A 515 29.13 -14.00 -27.74
N LEU A 516 27.80 -13.92 -27.63
CA LEU A 516 26.99 -12.82 -28.17
C LEU A 516 26.80 -11.67 -27.19
N VAL A 517 27.00 -11.91 -25.88
CA VAL A 517 26.81 -10.92 -24.81
C VAL A 517 27.82 -9.76 -24.95
N ARG A 518 27.32 -8.52 -24.92
CA ARG A 518 28.12 -7.29 -24.93
C ARG A 518 27.63 -6.33 -23.86
N ASP A 519 28.56 -5.65 -23.22
CA ASP A 519 28.31 -4.58 -22.24
C ASP A 519 29.13 -3.34 -22.61
N TYR A 520 28.54 -2.16 -22.61
CA TYR A 520 29.18 -0.90 -23.05
C TYR A 520 29.49 0.06 -21.89
N HIS A 521 29.46 -0.43 -20.65
CA HIS A 521 29.69 0.40 -19.46
C HIS A 521 31.07 1.10 -19.44
N LYS A 522 31.09 2.44 -19.35
CA LYS A 522 32.30 3.32 -19.28
C LYS A 522 33.22 3.29 -20.52
N SER A 523 32.86 2.59 -21.60
CA SER A 523 33.72 2.37 -22.77
C SER A 523 32.91 2.22 -24.06
N SER A 524 33.31 2.92 -25.13
CA SER A 524 32.72 2.73 -26.47
C SER A 524 33.04 1.37 -27.08
N ILE A 525 34.03 0.66 -26.53
CA ILE A 525 34.44 -0.69 -26.92
C ILE A 525 33.67 -1.66 -26.02
N GLY A 526 32.69 -2.36 -26.58
CA GLY A 526 31.84 -3.29 -25.83
C GLY A 526 32.66 -4.42 -25.20
N LYS A 527 32.60 -4.51 -23.87
CA LYS A 527 33.15 -5.62 -23.07
C LYS A 527 32.47 -6.93 -23.46
N THR A 528 33.24 -8.01 -23.43
CA THR A 528 32.77 -9.36 -23.73
C THR A 528 32.76 -10.22 -22.47
N TRP A 529 31.91 -11.26 -22.47
CA TRP A 529 31.94 -12.29 -21.43
C TRP A 529 33.35 -12.87 -21.22
N PRO A 530 33.78 -13.16 -19.97
CA PRO A 530 33.08 -12.98 -18.69
C PRO A 530 33.23 -11.57 -18.08
N ASN A 531 33.94 -10.66 -18.76
CA ASN A 531 34.33 -9.35 -18.23
C ASN A 531 33.22 -8.28 -18.37
N ILE A 532 31.97 -8.66 -18.15
CA ILE A 532 30.82 -7.74 -18.16
C ILE A 532 30.63 -7.09 -16.79
N ASN A 533 29.90 -5.97 -16.73
CA ASN A 533 29.47 -5.39 -15.47
C ASN A 533 28.56 -6.36 -14.70
N ARG A 534 28.83 -6.48 -13.40
CA ARG A 534 28.07 -7.32 -12.48
C ARG A 534 27.45 -6.40 -11.45
N ALA A 535 26.13 -6.43 -11.33
CA ALA A 535 25.42 -5.70 -10.30
C ALA A 535 25.62 -6.40 -8.95
N GLN A 536 26.81 -6.21 -8.38
CA GLN A 536 27.26 -6.85 -7.15
C GLN A 536 27.61 -5.81 -6.11
N CYS A 537 27.30 -6.14 -4.85
CA CYS A 537 27.86 -5.43 -3.70
C CYS A 537 29.36 -5.74 -3.59
N LEU A 538 30.22 -4.72 -3.57
CA LEU A 538 31.68 -4.89 -3.46
C LEU A 538 32.15 -4.88 -2.01
N ALA A 539 33.29 -5.52 -1.74
CA ALA A 539 33.95 -5.47 -0.44
C ALA A 539 34.29 -4.01 -0.04
N GLY A 540 33.84 -3.57 1.13
CA GLY A 540 33.99 -2.19 1.61
C GLY A 540 32.77 -1.28 1.37
N GLN A 541 31.70 -1.79 0.75
CA GLN A 541 30.44 -1.06 0.58
C GLN A 541 29.42 -1.41 1.67
N LYS A 542 28.67 -0.40 2.15
CA LYS A 542 27.62 -0.56 3.16
C LYS A 542 26.31 -1.02 2.51
N CYS A 543 26.23 -2.30 2.15
CA CYS A 543 25.04 -2.90 1.51
C CYS A 543 23.96 -3.23 2.56
N SER A 544 23.43 -2.20 3.18
CA SER A 544 22.77 -2.27 4.50
C SER A 544 21.25 -2.42 4.49
N VAL A 545 20.59 -2.58 3.34
CA VAL A 545 19.12 -2.75 3.34
C VAL A 545 18.74 -3.62 2.15
N CYS A 546 18.02 -4.70 2.42
CA CYS A 546 17.36 -5.50 1.41
C CYS A 546 15.86 -5.45 1.67
N ILE A 547 15.04 -5.07 0.68
CA ILE A 547 13.57 -5.06 0.84
C ILE A 547 13.02 -6.48 1.15
N LEU A 548 13.78 -7.53 0.80
CA LEU A 548 13.41 -8.92 1.05
C LEU A 548 13.50 -9.33 2.52
N ASP A 549 14.33 -8.64 3.30
CA ASP A 549 14.48 -8.88 4.72
C ASP A 549 13.23 -8.40 5.51
N ASP A 550 12.40 -7.53 4.93
CA ASP A 550 11.36 -6.81 5.67
C ASP A 550 10.11 -7.66 5.95
N LEU A 551 9.61 -8.43 4.98
CA LEU A 551 8.27 -9.05 5.10
C LEU A 551 8.18 -10.24 6.08
N THR A 552 9.26 -11.00 6.29
CA THR A 552 9.30 -12.07 7.32
C THR A 552 9.80 -11.57 8.67
N LYS A 553 10.28 -10.32 8.73
CA LYS A 553 10.63 -9.61 9.97
C LYS A 553 9.45 -8.84 10.54
N GLU A 554 8.22 -9.04 10.08
CA GLU A 554 7.08 -8.30 10.62
C GLU A 554 6.28 -9.07 11.68
N VAL A 555 6.40 -10.40 11.70
CA VAL A 555 5.67 -11.26 12.62
C VAL A 555 6.57 -12.37 13.17
N LEU A 556 6.67 -12.47 14.50
CA LEU A 556 7.19 -13.66 15.18
C LEU A 556 6.03 -14.63 15.40
N TYR A 557 6.11 -15.81 14.78
CA TYR A 557 4.99 -16.74 14.66
C TYR A 557 5.37 -18.18 15.02
N GLU A 558 4.51 -18.81 15.81
CA GLU A 558 4.51 -20.26 16.04
C GLU A 558 3.07 -20.79 15.99
N ASP A 559 2.81 -21.81 15.17
CA ASP A 559 1.47 -22.39 15.05
C ASP A 559 1.07 -23.21 16.28
N GLY A 560 -0.24 -23.27 16.52
CA GLY A 560 -0.88 -24.03 17.59
C GLY A 560 -2.37 -24.27 17.33
N ASP A 561 -3.03 -24.98 18.23
CA ASP A 561 -4.49 -25.16 18.22
C ASP A 561 -5.21 -23.89 18.69
N ILE A 562 -4.55 -23.15 19.57
CA ILE A 562 -4.97 -21.86 20.13
C ILE A 562 -3.82 -20.87 19.91
N ILE A 563 -4.13 -19.65 19.47
CA ILE A 563 -3.12 -18.62 19.20
C ILE A 563 -3.42 -17.38 20.05
N VAL A 564 -2.37 -16.79 20.64
CA VAL A 564 -2.42 -15.46 21.23
C VAL A 564 -1.65 -14.48 20.33
N ALA A 565 -2.25 -13.33 20.06
CA ALA A 565 -1.58 -12.27 19.32
C ALA A 565 -0.86 -11.28 20.26
N GLY A 566 0.24 -10.68 19.81
CA GLY A 566 1.04 -9.74 20.60
C GLY A 566 1.38 -8.48 19.81
N ILE A 567 1.40 -7.32 20.45
CA ILE A 567 1.73 -6.01 19.85
C ILE A 567 2.95 -5.43 20.56
N ILE A 568 4.07 -5.35 19.84
CA ILE A 568 5.38 -5.02 20.42
C ILE A 568 6.07 -3.94 19.57
N PRO A 569 6.67 -2.89 20.16
CA PRO A 569 7.45 -1.92 19.38
C PRO A 569 8.86 -2.48 19.15
N ILE A 570 9.05 -3.23 18.07
CA ILE A 570 10.37 -3.79 17.72
C ILE A 570 11.27 -2.70 17.12
N TYR A 571 10.72 -1.90 16.21
CA TYR A 571 11.42 -0.77 15.56
C TYR A 571 10.90 0.57 16.09
N ASN A 572 11.67 1.65 15.89
CA ASN A 572 11.21 3.01 16.17
C ASN A 572 10.26 3.50 15.08
N LYS A 573 9.51 4.57 15.39
CA LYS A 573 8.71 5.29 14.41
C LYS A 573 9.63 5.93 13.37
N ASP A 574 9.25 5.87 12.10
CA ASP A 574 9.83 6.76 11.10
C ASP A 574 9.13 8.13 11.19
N ASN A 575 9.90 9.22 11.20
CA ASN A 575 9.33 10.58 11.22
C ASN A 575 9.09 11.11 9.80
N GLY A 576 9.69 10.51 8.77
CA GLY A 576 9.52 10.86 7.35
C GLY A 576 8.43 10.06 6.65
N ASP A 577 8.09 8.87 7.17
CA ASP A 577 7.05 7.98 6.62
C ASP A 577 6.01 7.59 7.70
N PRO A 578 4.74 8.02 7.57
CA PRO A 578 3.66 7.67 8.48
C PRO A 578 3.27 6.18 8.53
N LEU A 579 3.77 5.37 7.59
CA LEU A 579 3.61 3.91 7.57
C LEU A 579 4.96 3.19 7.73
N GLY A 580 6.05 3.94 7.85
CA GLY A 580 7.41 3.42 7.90
C GLY A 580 7.91 3.16 9.31
N CYS A 581 8.93 2.31 9.37
CA CYS A 581 9.61 1.93 10.60
C CYS A 581 11.10 2.25 10.46
N ASN A 582 11.74 2.67 11.54
CA ASN A 582 13.15 3.05 11.53
C ASN A 582 13.89 2.35 12.67
N GLY A 583 15.03 1.71 12.39
CA GLY A 583 16.03 1.18 13.33
C GLY A 583 15.52 0.33 14.50
N ILE A 584 16.03 -0.90 14.65
CA ILE A 584 15.63 -1.76 15.77
C ILE A 584 15.88 -1.11 17.13
N ARG A 585 14.94 -1.29 18.05
CA ARG A 585 15.03 -0.80 19.42
C ARG A 585 15.86 -1.77 20.25
N THR A 586 16.80 -1.25 21.05
CA THR A 586 17.58 -2.04 22.02
C THR A 586 16.95 -2.10 23.40
N THR A 587 15.87 -1.34 23.62
CA THR A 587 15.09 -1.35 24.85
C THR A 587 13.61 -1.51 24.53
N LEU A 588 12.89 -2.23 25.39
CA LEU A 588 11.44 -2.41 25.27
C LEU A 588 11.00 -3.01 23.93
N SER A 589 11.73 -4.01 23.43
CA SER A 589 11.58 -4.60 22.10
C SER A 589 11.58 -6.13 22.14
N VAL A 590 12.66 -6.79 21.68
CA VAL A 590 12.78 -8.25 21.57
C VAL A 590 12.65 -8.94 22.93
N GLU A 591 13.19 -8.36 24.01
CA GLU A 591 13.02 -8.94 25.36
C GLU A 591 11.54 -9.04 25.79
N ILE A 592 10.67 -8.15 25.31
CA ILE A 592 9.22 -8.22 25.56
C ILE A 592 8.60 -9.36 24.76
N ALA A 593 9.02 -9.57 23.51
CA ALA A 593 8.58 -10.70 22.68
C ALA A 593 8.99 -12.04 23.31
N GLU A 594 10.24 -12.12 23.74
CA GLU A 594 10.81 -13.29 24.40
C GLU A 594 10.14 -13.57 25.76
N ALA A 595 9.73 -12.54 26.50
CA ALA A 595 8.95 -12.72 27.74
C ALA A 595 7.57 -13.33 27.49
N MET A 596 6.91 -12.92 26.40
CA MET A 596 5.63 -13.50 26.00
C MET A 596 5.79 -14.94 25.47
N GLU A 597 6.82 -15.20 24.67
CA GLU A 597 7.17 -16.54 24.19
C GLU A 597 7.50 -17.48 25.35
N PHE A 598 8.30 -17.01 26.32
CA PHE A 598 8.63 -17.75 27.52
C PHE A 598 7.38 -18.14 28.32
N ALA A 599 6.41 -17.23 28.48
CA ALA A 599 5.14 -17.54 29.14
C ALA A 599 4.37 -18.65 28.41
N VAL A 600 4.31 -18.62 27.08
CA VAL A 600 3.69 -19.68 26.26
C VAL A 600 4.44 -21.01 26.43
N LYS A 601 5.78 -20.99 26.42
CA LYS A 601 6.59 -22.19 26.67
C LYS A 601 6.28 -22.81 28.02
N GLU A 602 6.23 -22.00 29.09
CA GLU A 602 5.93 -22.49 30.44
C GLU A 602 4.52 -23.10 30.54
N VAL A 603 3.51 -22.49 29.89
CA VAL A 603 2.16 -23.07 29.82
C VAL A 603 2.15 -24.38 29.05
N ASN A 604 2.85 -24.44 27.90
CA ASN A 604 2.95 -25.65 27.08
C ASN A 604 3.70 -26.80 27.78
N ARG A 605 4.51 -26.55 28.82
CA ARG A 605 5.15 -27.59 29.63
C ARG A 605 4.18 -28.36 30.52
N ARG A 606 3.00 -27.81 30.82
CA ARG A 606 1.93 -28.48 31.60
C ARG A 606 2.30 -28.85 33.03
N ILE A 607 3.20 -28.11 33.66
CA ILE A 607 3.68 -28.38 35.04
C ILE A 607 2.91 -27.51 36.05
N GLY A 608 2.55 -28.11 37.18
CA GLY A 608 1.95 -27.39 38.32
C GLY A 608 0.64 -26.69 37.93
N LYS A 609 0.56 -25.38 38.21
CA LYS A 609 -0.67 -24.58 37.99
C LYS A 609 -1.08 -24.43 36.51
N TYR A 610 -0.22 -24.77 35.56
CA TYR A 610 -0.50 -24.65 34.13
C TYR A 610 -1.12 -25.91 33.49
N GLN A 611 -1.30 -26.99 34.26
CA GLN A 611 -1.78 -28.28 33.75
C GLN A 611 -3.15 -28.18 33.05
N ASN A 612 -4.02 -27.29 33.52
CA ASN A 612 -5.42 -27.18 33.07
C ASN A 612 -5.69 -26.05 32.07
N ILE A 613 -4.67 -25.30 31.62
CA ILE A 613 -4.86 -24.16 30.69
C ILE A 613 -5.01 -24.67 29.25
N PHE A 614 -6.21 -24.78 28.69
CA PHE A 614 -6.47 -25.44 27.39
C PHE A 614 -5.92 -26.88 27.34
N PRO A 615 -6.50 -27.83 28.10
CA PRO A 615 -5.96 -29.19 28.20
C PRO A 615 -5.90 -29.88 26.82
N GLY A 616 -4.77 -30.56 26.56
CA GLY A 616 -4.54 -31.32 25.33
C GLY A 616 -4.33 -30.49 24.05
N LYS A 617 -4.15 -29.18 24.16
CA LYS A 617 -3.95 -28.26 23.02
C LYS A 617 -2.55 -27.65 23.03
N LYS A 618 -1.97 -27.41 21.86
CA LYS A 618 -0.74 -26.62 21.73
C LYS A 618 -1.10 -25.13 21.68
N ILE A 619 -0.49 -24.33 22.53
CA ILE A 619 -0.59 -22.87 22.46
C ILE A 619 0.49 -22.35 21.50
N GLY A 620 0.06 -21.63 20.47
CA GLY A 620 0.91 -20.87 19.55
C GLY A 620 0.77 -19.36 19.77
N TYR A 621 1.49 -18.58 18.96
CA TYR A 621 1.49 -17.13 19.05
C TYR A 621 1.76 -16.45 17.71
N ALA A 622 1.32 -15.20 17.58
CA ALA A 622 1.61 -14.32 16.46
C ALA A 622 1.88 -12.89 16.97
N PHE A 623 3.14 -12.50 17.08
CA PHE A 623 3.53 -11.18 17.59
C PHE A 623 3.86 -10.26 16.42
N ILE A 624 3.20 -9.10 16.38
CA ILE A 624 3.37 -8.10 15.33
C ILE A 624 4.20 -6.92 15.84
N ASN A 625 5.04 -6.40 14.95
CA ASN A 625 5.79 -5.17 15.19
C ASN A 625 4.91 -3.93 14.98
N SER A 626 4.74 -3.11 16.00
CA SER A 626 3.94 -1.86 15.95
C SER A 626 4.70 -0.64 15.44
N CYS A 627 6.03 -0.69 15.38
CA CYS A 627 6.92 0.46 15.14
C CYS A 627 6.69 1.66 16.06
N ASN A 628 5.95 1.44 17.17
CA ASN A 628 5.42 2.50 18.00
C ASN A 628 4.63 3.58 17.21
N GLN A 629 3.91 3.18 16.15
CA GLN A 629 3.07 4.05 15.32
C GLN A 629 1.59 3.58 15.26
N PRO A 630 0.60 4.47 15.48
CA PRO A 630 -0.82 4.12 15.45
C PRO A 630 -1.33 3.54 14.11
N LEU A 631 -0.92 4.12 12.97
CA LEU A 631 -1.40 3.67 11.66
C LEU A 631 -0.84 2.30 11.27
N VAL A 632 0.45 2.08 11.54
CA VAL A 632 1.12 0.80 11.30
C VAL A 632 0.45 -0.33 12.07
N VAL A 633 0.19 -0.13 13.38
CA VAL A 633 -0.47 -1.17 14.19
C VAL A 633 -1.89 -1.48 13.68
N GLN A 634 -2.65 -0.47 13.26
CA GLN A 634 -4.00 -0.67 12.74
C GLN A 634 -3.98 -1.47 11.43
N SER A 635 -3.07 -1.12 10.51
CA SER A 635 -2.87 -1.86 9.26
C SER A 635 -2.52 -3.32 9.52
N LYS A 636 -1.56 -3.58 10.41
CA LYS A 636 -1.10 -4.94 10.74
C LYS A 636 -2.16 -5.78 11.44
N ILE A 637 -2.95 -5.20 12.34
CA ILE A 637 -4.08 -5.90 12.95
C ILE A 637 -5.08 -6.33 11.87
N LEU A 638 -5.47 -5.43 10.96
CA LEU A 638 -6.42 -5.74 9.89
C LEU A 638 -5.87 -6.80 8.94
N GLU A 639 -4.62 -6.69 8.54
CA GLU A 639 -3.95 -7.68 7.68
C GLU A 639 -3.92 -9.06 8.34
N LEU A 640 -3.51 -9.15 9.61
CA LEU A 640 -3.45 -10.40 10.36
C LEU A 640 -4.83 -11.05 10.51
N LEU A 641 -5.88 -10.25 10.73
CA LEU A 641 -7.26 -10.74 10.85
C LEU A 641 -7.85 -11.18 9.49
N GLN A 642 -7.52 -10.50 8.40
CA GLN A 642 -8.07 -10.76 7.07
C GLN A 642 -7.33 -11.88 6.33
N LYS A 643 -6.00 -11.80 6.27
CA LYS A 643 -5.15 -12.70 5.48
C LYS A 643 -4.54 -13.80 6.34
N GLY A 644 -4.23 -13.50 7.61
CA GLY A 644 -3.46 -14.39 8.47
C GLY A 644 -1.96 -14.07 8.45
N VAL A 645 -1.12 -15.05 8.78
CA VAL A 645 0.34 -14.87 8.86
C VAL A 645 1.01 -15.28 7.55
N LEU A 646 1.78 -14.37 6.96
CA LEU A 646 2.63 -14.66 5.80
C LEU A 646 3.77 -15.62 6.20
N GLN A 647 3.84 -16.77 5.55
CA GLN A 647 4.87 -17.78 5.76
C GLN A 647 6.09 -17.54 4.85
N LYS A 648 7.22 -18.20 5.17
CA LYS A 648 8.46 -18.11 4.38
C LYS A 648 8.30 -18.56 2.92
N ASP A 649 7.33 -19.42 2.63
CA ASP A 649 7.01 -19.91 1.29
C ASP A 649 6.10 -18.96 0.47
N GLY A 650 5.72 -17.81 1.04
CA GLY A 650 4.86 -16.82 0.41
C GLY A 650 3.36 -17.07 0.58
N THR A 651 2.95 -18.16 1.24
CA THR A 651 1.54 -18.45 1.53
C THR A 651 1.07 -17.74 2.80
N PHE A 652 -0.23 -17.45 2.89
CA PHE A 652 -0.84 -16.94 4.12
C PHE A 652 -1.50 -18.07 4.90
N THR A 653 -1.16 -18.19 6.19
CA THR A 653 -1.82 -19.11 7.13
C THR A 653 -2.93 -18.37 7.87
N PRO A 654 -4.22 -18.70 7.66
CA PRO A 654 -5.31 -18.05 8.38
C PRO A 654 -5.28 -18.42 9.87
N ILE A 655 -5.14 -17.43 10.74
CA ILE A 655 -5.10 -17.64 12.20
C ILE A 655 -6.32 -17.11 12.94
N SER A 656 -7.18 -16.33 12.27
CA SER A 656 -8.31 -15.62 12.91
C SER A 656 -9.21 -16.54 13.72
N HIS A 657 -9.48 -17.76 13.21
CA HIS A 657 -10.31 -18.77 13.87
C HIS A 657 -9.69 -19.38 15.14
N LYS A 658 -8.37 -19.27 15.34
CA LYS A 658 -7.62 -19.78 16.50
C LYS A 658 -7.31 -18.73 17.56
N LEU A 659 -7.50 -17.44 17.26
CA LEU A 659 -7.15 -16.33 18.14
C LEU A 659 -8.07 -16.24 19.37
N VAL A 660 -7.48 -16.22 20.57
CA VAL A 660 -8.21 -16.09 21.85
C VAL A 660 -8.10 -14.70 22.51
N GLY A 661 -7.13 -13.89 22.11
CA GLY A 661 -6.94 -12.53 22.63
C GLY A 661 -5.62 -11.91 22.21
N TRP A 662 -5.40 -10.68 22.67
CA TRP A 662 -4.28 -9.83 22.29
C TRP A 662 -3.54 -9.31 23.53
N ILE A 663 -2.21 -9.35 23.48
CA ILE A 663 -1.33 -8.71 24.45
C ILE A 663 -0.72 -7.46 23.84
N GLY A 664 -0.70 -6.36 24.60
CA GLY A 664 -0.13 -5.09 24.18
C GLY A 664 -1.16 -3.98 23.95
N ALA A 665 -0.71 -2.77 23.62
CA ALA A 665 0.66 -2.43 23.26
C ALA A 665 1.47 -1.84 24.44
N TYR A 666 2.69 -1.41 24.12
CA TYR A 666 3.55 -0.61 25.01
C TYR A 666 2.99 0.82 25.16
N GLY A 667 3.00 1.60 24.07
CA GLY A 667 2.58 3.00 24.08
C GLY A 667 1.06 3.16 24.16
N SER A 668 0.59 4.07 25.01
CA SER A 668 -0.86 4.32 25.21
C SER A 668 -1.60 4.70 23.92
N SER A 669 -0.97 5.45 23.02
CA SER A 669 -1.56 5.80 21.71
C SER A 669 -1.73 4.58 20.79
N ILE A 670 -0.81 3.62 20.88
CA ILE A 670 -0.83 2.37 20.11
C ILE A 670 -1.94 1.45 20.64
N SER A 671 -2.06 1.35 21.97
CA SER A 671 -3.12 0.59 22.61
C SER A 671 -4.50 1.17 22.31
N LEU A 672 -4.62 2.49 22.27
CA LEU A 672 -5.85 3.19 21.88
C LEU A 672 -6.26 2.83 20.44
N ALA A 673 -5.32 2.95 19.51
CA ALA A 673 -5.54 2.64 18.10
C ALA A 673 -5.90 1.17 17.86
N ALA A 674 -5.24 0.24 18.57
CA ALA A 674 -5.57 -1.18 18.54
C ALA A 674 -6.96 -1.47 19.13
N SER A 675 -7.30 -0.86 20.28
CA SER A 675 -8.58 -1.08 20.97
C SER A 675 -9.79 -0.72 20.10
N GLN A 676 -9.69 0.35 19.30
CA GLN A 676 -10.74 0.77 18.37
C GLN A 676 -11.10 -0.28 17.31
N ILE A 677 -10.14 -1.13 16.93
CA ILE A 677 -10.35 -2.23 15.99
C ILE A 677 -10.75 -3.48 16.75
N LEU A 678 -9.93 -3.91 17.71
CA LEU A 678 -10.10 -5.17 18.44
C LEU A 678 -11.44 -5.24 19.18
N SER A 679 -11.91 -4.12 19.72
CA SER A 679 -13.20 -4.08 20.42
C SER A 679 -14.38 -4.38 19.49
N LYS A 680 -14.31 -3.96 18.22
CA LYS A 680 -15.36 -4.24 17.21
C LYS A 680 -15.46 -5.71 16.85
N PHE A 681 -14.37 -6.46 17.02
CA PHE A 681 -14.31 -7.90 16.77
C PHE A 681 -14.49 -8.73 18.05
N GLY A 682 -14.78 -8.10 19.19
CA GLY A 682 -14.97 -8.79 20.47
C GLY A 682 -13.70 -9.41 21.04
N TYR A 683 -12.51 -8.94 20.63
CA TYR A 683 -11.25 -9.45 21.16
C TYR A 683 -10.89 -8.76 22.48
N ILE A 684 -10.46 -9.58 23.45
CA ILE A 684 -9.85 -9.10 24.68
C ILE A 684 -8.44 -8.59 24.39
N GLN A 685 -8.12 -7.37 24.84
CA GLN A 685 -6.80 -6.77 24.76
C GLN A 685 -6.26 -6.51 26.17
N ILE A 686 -5.07 -7.02 26.49
CA ILE A 686 -4.37 -6.75 27.76
C ILE A 686 -3.06 -6.01 27.49
N ALA A 687 -3.02 -4.70 27.75
CA ALA A 687 -1.79 -3.93 27.62
C ALA A 687 -0.84 -4.14 28.81
N TYR A 688 0.46 -4.23 28.53
CA TYR A 688 1.49 -4.43 29.56
C TYR A 688 2.10 -3.12 30.09
N ALA A 689 2.02 -2.02 29.34
CA ALA A 689 2.67 -0.76 29.74
C ALA A 689 1.88 0.53 29.39
N SER A 690 0.64 0.43 28.89
CA SER A 690 -0.17 1.59 28.53
C SER A 690 -0.97 2.12 29.72
N THR A 691 -0.46 3.16 30.38
CA THR A 691 -0.97 3.68 31.67
C THR A 691 -1.95 4.86 31.54
N ALA A 692 -2.18 5.38 30.33
CA ALA A 692 -3.05 6.55 30.13
C ALA A 692 -4.47 6.33 30.69
N ALA A 693 -4.99 7.30 31.44
CA ALA A 693 -6.28 7.19 32.12
C ALA A 693 -7.48 7.05 31.15
N VAL A 694 -7.39 7.60 29.94
CA VAL A 694 -8.45 7.50 28.92
C VAL A 694 -8.79 6.05 28.54
N LEU A 695 -7.82 5.13 28.64
CA LEU A 695 -8.03 3.70 28.37
C LEU A 695 -8.89 2.99 29.44
N SER A 696 -9.24 3.66 30.53
CA SER A 696 -10.13 3.14 31.56
C SER A 696 -11.62 3.32 31.23
N ASP A 697 -11.98 4.09 30.19
CA ASP A 697 -13.38 4.25 29.77
C ASP A 697 -13.89 2.97 29.09
N ARG A 698 -14.83 2.27 29.73
CA ARG A 698 -15.42 1.02 29.22
C ARG A 698 -16.54 1.23 28.20
N ASN A 699 -17.05 2.45 28.05
CA ASN A 699 -17.97 2.77 26.96
C ASN A 699 -17.21 2.86 25.63
N GLU A 700 -15.99 3.41 25.65
CA GLU A 700 -15.13 3.50 24.46
C GLU A 700 -14.26 2.25 24.25
N HIS A 701 -13.77 1.64 25.35
CA HIS A 701 -12.85 0.51 25.33
C HIS A 701 -13.36 -0.67 26.19
N PRO A 702 -14.47 -1.31 25.81
CA PRO A 702 -15.16 -2.32 26.63
C PRO A 702 -14.30 -3.57 26.91
N TYR A 703 -13.46 -3.99 25.97
CA TYR A 703 -12.66 -5.21 26.05
C TYR A 703 -11.16 -4.95 26.32
N PHE A 704 -10.81 -3.70 26.66
CA PHE A 704 -9.46 -3.34 27.08
C PHE A 704 -9.26 -3.61 28.56
N MET A 705 -8.09 -4.18 28.89
CA MET A 705 -7.56 -4.37 30.23
C MET A 705 -6.06 -4.06 30.23
N ARG A 706 -5.45 -3.92 31.41
CA ARG A 706 -4.01 -3.69 31.52
C ARG A 706 -3.42 -4.18 32.82
N THR A 707 -2.21 -4.72 32.76
CA THR A 707 -1.49 -5.19 33.95
C THR A 707 -0.80 -4.08 34.73
N CYS A 708 -0.63 -2.91 34.09
CA CYS A 708 -0.08 -1.71 34.72
C CYS A 708 -1.16 -0.87 35.41
N THR A 709 -0.74 -0.02 36.35
CA THR A 709 -1.63 0.87 37.09
C THR A 709 -1.89 2.18 36.30
N PRO A 710 -3.14 2.66 36.24
CA PRO A 710 -3.51 3.93 35.59
C PRO A 710 -2.76 5.18 36.11
N ASP A 711 -2.49 6.14 35.22
CA ASP A 711 -1.78 7.39 35.53
C ASP A 711 -2.52 8.30 36.52
N ASP A 712 -3.85 8.24 36.59
CA ASP A 712 -4.64 9.04 37.55
C ASP A 712 -4.40 8.59 39.00
N LYS A 713 -4.30 7.28 39.22
CA LYS A 713 -3.93 6.70 40.51
C LYS A 713 -2.47 7.04 40.87
N GLN A 714 -1.58 7.13 39.88
CA GLN A 714 -0.21 7.56 40.09
C GLN A 714 -0.08 9.03 40.46
N ALA A 715 -0.74 9.91 39.69
CA ALA A 715 -0.76 11.35 39.91
C ALA A 715 -1.22 11.65 41.34
N LYS A 716 -2.26 10.95 41.78
CA LYS A 716 -2.77 11.01 43.14
C LYS A 716 -1.72 10.64 44.20
N ALA A 717 -0.96 9.56 43.98
CA ALA A 717 0.13 9.17 44.87
C ALA A 717 1.25 10.23 44.92
N MET A 718 1.63 10.80 43.76
CA MET A 718 2.64 11.87 43.67
C MET A 718 2.19 13.13 44.42
N ILE A 719 0.93 13.54 44.26
CA ILE A 719 0.33 14.65 45.00
C ILE A 719 0.28 14.37 46.50
N LYS A 720 -0.04 13.14 46.91
CA LYS A 720 -0.04 12.74 48.33
C LYS A 720 1.35 12.82 48.96
N ILE A 721 2.41 12.46 48.23
CA ILE A 721 3.80 12.64 48.65
C ILE A 721 4.07 14.13 48.92
N ILE A 722 3.67 15.02 48.01
CA ILE A 722 3.84 16.48 48.15
C ILE A 722 3.09 17.03 49.36
N GLN A 723 1.84 16.61 49.58
CA GLN A 723 1.06 16.98 50.77
C GLN A 723 1.73 16.53 52.06
N THR A 724 2.28 15.31 52.08
CA THR A 724 2.96 14.74 53.26
C THR A 724 4.25 15.52 53.57
N MET A 725 4.95 16.02 52.55
CA MET A 725 6.08 16.95 52.70
C MET A 725 5.65 18.41 52.96
N GLN A 726 4.36 18.66 53.22
CA GLN A 726 3.77 19.96 53.53
C GLN A 726 4.04 21.06 52.48
N SER A 727 4.34 20.67 51.24
CA SER A 727 4.67 21.59 50.16
C SER A 727 3.46 21.87 49.28
N ASN A 728 3.38 23.06 48.69
CA ASN A 728 2.21 23.46 47.90
C ASN A 728 2.51 24.28 46.64
N TYR A 729 3.78 24.38 46.24
CA TYR A 729 4.21 25.18 45.09
C TYR A 729 5.20 24.40 44.23
N ILE A 730 4.74 23.90 43.09
CA ILE A 730 5.45 22.89 42.27
C ILE A 730 5.54 23.27 40.80
N GLN A 731 6.36 22.55 40.04
CA GLN A 731 6.41 22.58 38.58
C GLN A 731 6.21 21.16 38.02
N VAL A 732 5.76 21.04 36.76
CA VAL A 732 5.55 19.76 36.08
C VAL A 732 6.35 19.74 34.79
N VAL A 733 7.11 18.66 34.55
CA VAL A 733 7.82 18.39 33.31
C VAL A 733 7.26 17.09 32.73
N TYR A 734 6.81 17.11 31.48
CA TYR A 734 6.12 15.97 30.88
C TYR A 734 6.51 15.76 29.41
N SER A 735 6.50 14.51 28.93
CA SER A 735 6.73 14.20 27.52
C SER A 735 5.52 14.57 26.65
N GLU A 736 5.74 14.96 25.41
CA GLU A 736 4.65 15.10 24.44
C GLU A 736 3.85 13.79 24.24
N GLY A 737 2.58 13.91 23.84
CA GLY A 737 1.70 12.79 23.52
C GLY A 737 0.95 12.18 24.71
N THR A 738 0.09 11.20 24.40
CA THR A 738 -0.99 10.71 25.29
C THR A 738 -0.56 10.34 26.72
N TYR A 739 0.63 9.78 26.90
CA TYR A 739 1.16 9.44 28.23
C TYR A 739 1.50 10.69 29.06
N GLY A 740 2.41 11.55 28.58
CA GLY A 740 2.87 12.68 29.37
C GLY A 740 1.80 13.77 29.51
N GLU A 741 1.02 14.03 28.46
CA GLU A 741 -0.11 14.98 28.52
C GLU A 741 -1.22 14.46 29.44
N GLY A 742 -1.56 13.17 29.35
CA GLY A 742 -2.54 12.54 30.24
C GLY A 742 -2.09 12.56 31.71
N GLY A 743 -0.81 12.24 31.97
CA GLY A 743 -0.22 12.33 33.31
C GLY A 743 -0.23 13.76 33.85
N ARG A 744 0.15 14.76 33.04
CA ARG A 744 0.04 16.19 33.39
C ARG A 744 -1.39 16.56 33.77
N ASP A 745 -2.38 16.16 32.98
CA ASP A 745 -3.79 16.51 33.23
C ASP A 745 -4.32 15.85 34.50
N ALA A 746 -3.91 14.61 34.77
CA ALA A 746 -4.20 13.94 36.03
C ALA A 746 -3.55 14.64 37.24
N ILE A 747 -2.28 15.04 37.13
CA ILE A 747 -1.58 15.82 38.15
C ILE A 747 -2.29 17.15 38.40
N ARG A 748 -2.73 17.84 37.33
CA ARG A 748 -3.46 19.10 37.44
C ARG A 748 -4.75 18.93 38.25
N LYS A 749 -5.53 17.91 37.93
CA LYS A 749 -6.78 17.59 38.64
C LYS A 749 -6.53 17.30 40.12
N GLU A 750 -5.58 16.42 40.43
CA GLU A 750 -5.28 16.04 41.81
C GLU A 750 -4.65 17.20 42.62
N ALA A 751 -3.79 18.01 41.99
CA ALA A 751 -3.20 19.20 42.60
C ALA A 751 -4.28 20.24 42.96
N GLN A 752 -5.29 20.44 42.09
CA GLN A 752 -6.43 21.30 42.36
C GLN A 752 -7.22 20.85 43.58
N LEU A 753 -7.57 19.57 43.65
CA LEU A 753 -8.27 18.98 44.81
C LEU A 753 -7.46 19.13 46.10
N ALA A 754 -6.13 19.01 46.00
CA ALA A 754 -5.19 19.13 47.12
C ALA A 754 -4.80 20.57 47.48
N LYS A 755 -5.26 21.59 46.73
CA LYS A 755 -4.84 23.00 46.86
C LYS A 755 -3.32 23.21 46.73
N ILE A 756 -2.68 22.46 45.82
CA ILE A 756 -1.28 22.59 45.43
C ILE A 756 -1.17 23.37 44.12
N CYS A 757 -0.44 24.49 44.12
CA CYS A 757 -0.24 25.31 42.93
C CYS A 757 0.82 24.69 42.01
N ILE A 758 0.44 24.45 40.75
CA ILE A 758 1.37 24.18 39.65
C ILE A 758 1.75 25.51 39.01
N ARG A 759 3.00 25.92 39.16
CA ARG A 759 3.48 27.21 38.67
C ARG A 759 3.85 27.18 37.19
N ASN A 760 4.44 26.07 36.74
CA ASN A 760 4.92 25.94 35.38
C ASN A 760 4.71 24.50 34.89
N GLU A 761 4.42 24.37 33.61
CA GLU A 761 4.24 23.10 32.92
C GLU A 761 5.14 23.10 31.67
N ILE A 762 6.13 22.21 31.65
CA ILE A 762 7.17 22.18 30.62
C ILE A 762 7.03 20.89 29.81
N VAL A 763 6.69 21.03 28.53
CA VAL A 763 6.71 19.93 27.58
C VAL A 763 8.14 19.58 27.16
N VAL A 764 8.42 18.29 27.04
CA VAL A 764 9.67 17.73 26.50
C VAL A 764 9.38 17.05 25.17
N MET A 765 9.94 17.60 24.09
CA MET A 765 9.90 17.01 22.76
C MET A 765 11.14 16.12 22.55
N GLU A 766 10.94 14.96 21.93
CA GLU A 766 12.03 14.00 21.70
C GLU A 766 13.01 14.54 20.63
N GLY A 767 14.31 14.45 20.90
CA GLY A 767 15.36 14.94 19.98
C GLY A 767 15.74 16.41 20.16
N GLU A 768 15.08 17.13 21.06
CA GLU A 768 15.47 18.49 21.44
C GLU A 768 16.67 18.52 22.40
N VAL A 769 17.23 19.73 22.55
CA VAL A 769 18.35 20.00 23.45
C VAL A 769 17.87 20.08 24.91
N TYR A 770 17.97 18.97 25.63
CA TYR A 770 17.35 18.79 26.96
C TYR A 770 17.80 19.77 28.07
N TYR A 771 18.98 20.39 28.00
CA TYR A 771 19.40 21.35 29.05
C TYR A 771 18.50 22.60 29.09
N GLN A 772 17.77 22.91 28.01
CA GLN A 772 16.81 24.03 27.99
C GLN A 772 15.67 23.85 29.01
N ILE A 773 15.35 22.60 29.38
CA ILE A 773 14.37 22.29 30.43
C ILE A 773 14.78 22.95 31.74
N LEU A 774 16.05 22.88 32.09
CA LEU A 774 16.59 23.51 33.31
C LEU A 774 16.46 25.04 33.26
N ASN A 775 16.67 25.66 32.10
CA ASN A 775 16.48 27.11 31.93
C ASN A 775 15.02 27.51 32.17
N LYS A 776 14.06 26.74 31.64
CA LYS A 776 12.62 26.96 31.88
C LYS A 776 12.24 26.75 33.36
N LEU A 777 12.84 25.76 34.03
CA LEU A 777 12.63 25.56 35.48
C LEU A 777 13.15 26.75 36.31
N ARG A 778 14.28 27.35 35.89
CA ARG A 778 14.90 28.53 36.53
C ARG A 778 14.10 29.82 36.39
N GLU A 779 13.12 29.88 35.47
CA GLU A 779 12.19 31.02 35.39
C GLU A 779 11.29 31.10 36.64
N ASN A 780 11.09 29.99 37.35
CA ASN A 780 10.26 29.91 38.56
C ASN A 780 11.02 29.26 39.73
N PRO A 781 12.12 29.87 40.22
CA PRO A 781 13.07 29.22 41.13
C PRO A 781 12.53 28.98 42.55
N SER A 782 11.40 29.60 42.91
CA SER A 782 10.69 29.36 44.18
C SER A 782 9.89 28.06 44.18
N ALA A 783 9.54 27.52 43.01
CA ALA A 783 8.86 26.22 42.88
C ALA A 783 9.91 25.11 42.82
N LYS A 784 10.40 24.73 44.01
CA LYS A 784 11.56 23.85 44.20
C LYS A 784 11.29 22.36 43.94
N ILE A 785 10.03 21.94 43.98
CA ILE A 785 9.63 20.55 43.70
C ILE A 785 9.13 20.45 42.26
N VAL A 786 9.67 19.48 41.53
CA VAL A 786 9.37 19.26 40.11
C VAL A 786 8.87 17.83 39.92
N ILE A 787 7.62 17.67 39.46
CA ILE A 787 7.11 16.37 39.02
C ILE A 787 7.64 16.09 37.60
N MET A 788 8.19 14.89 37.38
CA MET A 788 8.64 14.43 36.06
C MET A 788 7.79 13.24 35.59
N PHE A 789 7.03 13.47 34.52
CA PHE A 789 6.18 12.47 33.86
C PHE A 789 6.69 12.24 32.43
N LEU A 790 7.85 11.58 32.34
CA LEU A 790 8.60 11.39 31.09
C LEU A 790 8.57 9.94 30.64
N ARG A 791 8.57 9.70 29.33
CA ARG A 791 8.70 8.34 28.76
C ARG A 791 10.03 7.70 29.19
N SER A 792 10.05 6.37 29.36
CA SER A 792 11.17 5.63 29.96
C SER A 792 12.53 5.83 29.26
N HIS A 793 12.55 6.01 27.93
CA HIS A 793 13.79 6.25 27.17
C HIS A 793 14.27 7.71 27.23
N VAL A 794 13.40 8.64 27.62
CA VAL A 794 13.70 10.08 27.74
C VAL A 794 14.21 10.44 29.14
N VAL A 795 13.79 9.69 30.17
CA VAL A 795 14.16 9.93 31.57
C VAL A 795 15.67 10.07 31.75
N ASP A 796 16.45 9.12 31.22
CA ASP A 796 17.90 9.12 31.40
C ASP A 796 18.56 10.34 30.75
N LEU A 797 18.16 10.69 29.52
CA LEU A 797 18.67 11.82 28.77
C LEU A 797 18.41 13.16 29.48
N VAL A 798 17.16 13.37 29.94
CA VAL A 798 16.77 14.61 30.62
C VAL A 798 17.45 14.72 31.99
N THR A 799 17.47 13.63 32.77
CA THR A 799 18.10 13.64 34.10
C THR A 799 19.61 13.81 34.03
N SER A 800 20.27 13.27 32.99
CA SER A 800 21.69 13.50 32.73
C SER A 800 21.97 14.96 32.39
N ALA A 801 21.19 15.56 31.47
CA ALA A 801 21.34 16.97 31.09
C ALA A 801 21.10 17.92 32.28
N ILE A 802 20.08 17.64 33.11
CA ILE A 802 19.82 18.38 34.34
C ILE A 802 20.98 18.23 35.31
N ASN A 803 21.42 16.99 35.61
CA ASN A 803 22.54 16.75 36.53
C ASN A 803 23.82 17.46 36.08
N GLU A 804 24.12 17.53 34.78
CA GLU A 804 25.32 18.22 34.33
C GLU A 804 25.30 19.72 34.69
N LYS A 805 24.17 20.41 34.47
CA LYS A 805 24.08 21.89 34.53
C LYS A 805 23.40 22.47 35.77
N MET A 806 22.71 21.64 36.57
CA MET A 806 21.99 22.07 37.78
C MET A 806 22.95 22.30 38.95
N ASP A 807 22.65 23.27 39.82
CA ASP A 807 23.39 23.45 41.06
C ASP A 807 22.89 22.48 42.15
N TYR A 808 23.73 22.16 43.14
CA TYR A 808 23.31 21.33 44.27
C TYR A 808 22.15 22.01 45.03
N GLY A 809 21.10 21.25 45.32
CA GLY A 809 19.93 21.75 46.06
C GLY A 809 19.00 22.65 45.27
N GLU A 810 19.22 22.81 43.96
CA GLU A 810 18.45 23.76 43.15
C GLU A 810 16.99 23.33 43.00
N PHE A 811 16.74 22.05 42.68
CA PHE A 811 15.42 21.44 42.55
C PHE A 811 15.40 20.01 43.11
N MET A 812 14.24 19.56 43.57
CA MET A 812 13.95 18.17 43.96
C MET A 812 12.95 17.58 42.97
N PHE A 813 13.23 16.39 42.45
CA PHE A 813 12.37 15.75 41.47
C PHE A 813 11.51 14.65 42.09
N ILE A 814 10.28 14.50 41.60
CA ILE A 814 9.41 13.36 41.87
C ILE A 814 9.13 12.69 40.52
N GLY A 815 9.78 11.57 40.26
CA GLY A 815 9.66 10.81 39.01
C GLY A 815 8.47 9.86 38.99
N SER A 816 7.86 9.70 37.82
CA SER A 816 6.88 8.64 37.54
C SER A 816 7.53 7.24 37.52
N GLU A 817 6.73 6.21 37.27
CA GLU A 817 7.08 4.79 37.17
C GLU A 817 8.05 4.50 36.04
N ALA A 818 8.05 5.35 35.02
CA ALA A 818 9.03 5.31 33.95
C ALA A 818 10.46 5.61 34.43
N TRP A 819 10.61 6.35 35.54
CA TRP A 819 11.89 6.50 36.26
C TRP A 819 12.20 5.22 37.04
N GLY A 820 11.24 4.74 37.84
CA GLY A 820 11.32 3.42 38.49
C GLY A 820 12.53 3.24 39.41
N TYR A 821 12.93 1.97 39.63
CA TYR A 821 14.12 1.59 40.41
C TYR A 821 15.30 1.29 39.47
N ARG A 822 16.24 2.22 39.34
CA ARG A 822 17.39 2.13 38.41
C ARG A 822 18.69 2.62 39.02
N PRO A 823 19.20 1.98 40.10
CA PRO A 823 20.36 2.47 40.82
C PRO A 823 21.59 2.72 39.93
N ASP A 824 21.84 1.86 38.94
CA ASP A 824 23.02 1.93 38.07
C ASP A 824 23.02 3.17 37.16
N GLN A 825 21.88 3.52 36.54
CA GLN A 825 21.74 4.70 35.66
C GLN A 825 21.89 6.02 36.43
N PHE A 826 21.75 5.99 37.75
CA PHE A 826 21.73 7.18 38.59
C PHE A 826 22.96 7.31 39.49
N GLN A 827 23.90 6.35 39.49
CA GLN A 827 25.11 6.41 40.33
C GLN A 827 25.91 7.71 40.15
N GLU A 828 26.04 8.20 38.91
CA GLU A 828 26.81 9.40 38.58
C GLU A 828 26.00 10.70 38.73
N LYS A 829 24.69 10.61 39.03
CA LYS A 829 23.76 11.75 39.04
C LYS A 829 23.66 12.41 40.42
N LYS A 830 24.80 12.80 41.00
CA LYS A 830 24.92 13.27 42.39
C LYS A 830 24.08 14.50 42.74
N LYS A 831 23.67 15.33 41.78
CA LYS A 831 22.82 16.50 42.04
C LYS A 831 21.33 16.15 42.14
N LEU A 832 20.95 14.92 41.82
CA LEU A 832 19.60 14.39 42.00
C LEU A 832 19.36 13.79 43.40
N VAL A 833 20.35 13.81 44.30
CA VAL A 833 20.20 13.39 45.70
C VAL A 833 18.99 14.07 46.34
N GLY A 834 18.19 13.27 47.04
CA GLY A 834 16.94 13.67 47.68
C GLY A 834 15.73 13.62 46.77
N SER A 835 15.87 13.33 45.47
CA SER A 835 14.72 13.11 44.58
C SER A 835 13.99 11.81 44.95
N ILE A 836 12.70 11.75 44.61
CA ILE A 836 11.81 10.62 44.85
C ILE A 836 11.40 10.00 43.52
N THR A 837 11.25 8.68 43.48
CA THR A 837 10.74 7.95 42.31
C THR A 837 9.73 6.91 42.75
N LEU A 838 8.71 6.69 41.92
CA LEU A 838 7.74 5.63 42.11
C LEU A 838 8.15 4.44 41.23
N ALA A 839 8.04 3.22 41.73
CA ALA A 839 8.21 2.01 40.93
C ALA A 839 7.00 1.09 41.11
N LEU A 840 6.48 0.52 40.02
CA LEU A 840 5.40 -0.45 40.12
C LEU A 840 5.88 -1.72 40.83
N ARG A 841 5.01 -2.30 41.65
CA ARG A 841 5.31 -3.49 42.48
C ARG A 841 5.16 -4.80 41.69
N MET A 842 6.06 -5.08 40.75
CA MET A 842 6.12 -6.37 40.06
C MET A 842 7.52 -6.96 40.14
N ALA A 843 7.61 -8.24 40.54
CA ALA A 843 8.89 -8.91 40.71
C ALA A 843 9.48 -9.37 39.36
N GLU A 844 10.80 -9.25 39.24
CA GLU A 844 11.58 -9.86 38.15
C GLU A 844 11.46 -11.39 38.19
N ASN A 845 11.71 -12.04 37.05
CA ASN A 845 11.58 -13.50 36.91
C ASN A 845 12.96 -14.11 36.61
N GLU A 846 13.54 -14.79 37.61
CA GLU A 846 14.87 -15.39 37.51
C GLU A 846 14.95 -16.50 36.45
N ASN A 847 13.87 -17.28 36.28
CA ASN A 847 13.80 -18.33 35.25
C ASN A 847 13.79 -17.69 33.85
N PHE A 848 13.11 -16.57 33.66
CA PHE A 848 13.15 -15.81 32.42
C PHE A 848 14.54 -15.21 32.17
N THR A 849 15.22 -14.73 33.21
CA THR A 849 16.60 -14.24 33.08
C THR A 849 17.55 -15.34 32.61
N SER A 850 17.38 -16.55 33.14
CA SER A 850 18.13 -17.73 32.69
C SER A 850 17.78 -18.11 31.26
N TYR A 851 16.50 -18.06 30.88
CA TYR A 851 16.03 -18.25 29.51
C TYR A 851 16.71 -17.28 28.52
N LEU A 852 16.79 -15.98 28.85
CA LEU A 852 17.49 -15.00 28.01
C LEU A 852 18.98 -15.31 27.87
N GLY A 853 19.63 -15.86 28.90
CA GLY A 853 21.04 -16.28 28.85
C GLY A 853 21.29 -17.52 27.98
N ASP A 854 20.27 -18.36 27.81
CA ASP A 854 20.32 -19.57 26.99
C ASP A 854 19.94 -19.31 25.52
N LEU A 855 19.42 -18.13 25.18
CA LEU A 855 19.10 -17.75 23.80
C LEU A 855 20.36 -17.68 22.94
N ASN A 856 20.31 -18.34 21.79
CA ASN A 856 21.41 -18.37 20.82
C ASN A 856 20.90 -18.00 19.42
N VAL A 857 21.55 -17.01 18.81
CA VAL A 857 21.19 -16.42 17.51
C VAL A 857 21.29 -17.41 16.33
N TYR A 858 22.06 -18.49 16.47
CA TYR A 858 22.21 -19.52 15.45
C TYR A 858 21.16 -20.62 15.53
N THR A 859 20.65 -20.91 16.73
CA THR A 859 19.64 -21.96 16.94
C THR A 859 18.22 -21.39 16.94
N ASN A 860 18.02 -20.20 17.49
CA ASN A 860 16.76 -19.47 17.44
C ASN A 860 16.65 -18.73 16.09
N THR A 861 16.29 -19.49 15.05
CA THR A 861 16.07 -18.98 13.69
C THR A 861 14.60 -18.68 13.39
N HIS A 862 13.72 -18.87 14.38
CA HIS A 862 12.30 -18.56 14.29
C HIS A 862 12.00 -17.12 14.72
N ASP A 863 12.75 -16.55 15.67
CA ASP A 863 12.70 -15.11 15.97
C ASP A 863 13.41 -14.32 14.86
N PRO A 864 12.68 -13.51 14.07
CA PRO A 864 13.28 -12.75 12.98
C PRO A 864 14.06 -11.51 13.44
N TRP A 865 13.89 -11.09 14.69
CA TRP A 865 14.44 -9.86 15.27
C TRP A 865 15.66 -10.09 16.16
N LEU A 866 15.77 -11.28 16.77
CA LEU A 866 16.80 -11.60 17.77
C LEU A 866 18.23 -11.31 17.29
N ARG A 867 18.53 -11.61 16.02
CA ARG A 867 19.85 -11.35 15.44
C ARG A 867 20.18 -9.87 15.38
N GLU A 868 19.34 -9.11 14.68
CA GLU A 868 19.51 -7.66 14.50
C GLU A 868 19.55 -6.95 15.87
N TYR A 869 18.72 -7.40 16.80
CA TYR A 869 18.69 -6.90 18.17
C TYR A 869 20.01 -7.14 18.90
N THR A 870 20.56 -8.36 18.82
CA THR A 870 21.83 -8.71 19.46
C THR A 870 22.98 -7.89 18.87
N GLU A 871 23.06 -7.78 17.55
CA GLU A 871 24.08 -6.98 16.87
C GLU A 871 24.03 -5.51 17.29
N LYS A 872 22.82 -4.94 17.32
CA LYS A 872 22.63 -3.56 17.75
C LYS A 872 22.94 -3.35 19.23
N LYS A 873 22.62 -4.33 20.09
CA LYS A 873 22.82 -4.26 21.55
C LYS A 873 24.30 -4.36 21.93
N PHE A 874 25.08 -5.16 21.21
CA PHE A 874 26.50 -5.39 21.47
C PHE A 874 27.45 -4.60 20.56
N ASP A 875 26.91 -3.84 19.60
CA ASP A 875 27.67 -3.10 18.59
C ASP A 875 28.68 -4.00 17.86
N CYS A 876 28.19 -5.13 17.33
CA CYS A 876 28.99 -6.14 16.62
C CYS A 876 28.20 -6.73 15.43
N TYR A 877 28.85 -7.55 14.58
CA TYR A 877 28.17 -8.29 13.51
C TYR A 877 28.41 -9.81 13.56
N PHE A 878 27.41 -10.63 13.28
CA PHE A 878 27.60 -12.06 13.06
C PHE A 878 28.08 -12.33 11.63
N ASN A 879 28.86 -13.40 11.41
CA ASN A 879 29.41 -13.74 10.09
C ASN A 879 28.33 -13.97 9.01
N THR A 880 27.14 -14.39 9.45
CA THR A 880 25.96 -14.65 8.60
C THR A 880 25.08 -13.41 8.40
N SER A 881 25.50 -12.25 8.89
CA SER A 881 24.74 -11.00 8.79
C SER A 881 25.13 -10.15 7.60
N PHE A 882 24.11 -9.54 7.01
CA PHE A 882 24.24 -8.63 5.87
C PHE A 882 24.67 -7.22 6.31
N ASP A 883 24.30 -6.80 7.53
CA ASP A 883 24.80 -5.58 8.17
C ASP A 883 26.13 -5.86 8.90
N LYS A 884 27.21 -5.23 8.42
CA LYS A 884 28.55 -5.24 9.03
C LYS A 884 29.01 -3.82 9.34
N THR A 885 28.09 -2.96 9.79
CA THR A 885 28.38 -1.57 10.14
C THR A 885 29.30 -1.41 11.35
N SER A 886 29.28 -2.37 12.27
CA SER A 886 30.28 -2.45 13.34
C SER A 886 31.63 -2.94 12.79
N GLU A 887 32.72 -2.43 13.36
CA GLU A 887 34.09 -2.84 13.00
C GLU A 887 34.43 -4.26 13.49
N ASN A 888 33.65 -4.84 14.42
CA ASN A 888 34.01 -6.06 15.14
C ASN A 888 33.01 -7.22 14.96
N PRO A 889 33.48 -8.46 14.74
CA PRO A 889 32.61 -9.63 14.73
C PRO A 889 32.11 -9.97 16.13
N CYS A 890 30.83 -10.37 16.24
CA CYS A 890 30.26 -10.91 17.47
C CYS A 890 30.89 -12.27 17.83
N ASN A 891 31.02 -12.55 19.13
CA ASN A 891 31.39 -13.89 19.61
C ASN A 891 30.25 -14.88 19.35
N GLU A 892 30.54 -16.07 18.82
CA GLU A 892 29.52 -17.08 18.53
C GLU A 892 28.81 -17.62 19.79
N ASN A 893 29.45 -17.49 20.96
CA ASN A 893 28.90 -17.88 22.26
C ASN A 893 28.34 -16.70 23.08
N LEU A 894 28.10 -15.56 22.43
CA LEU A 894 27.58 -14.36 23.09
C LEU A 894 26.18 -14.61 23.68
N ARG A 895 25.99 -14.32 24.96
CA ARG A 895 24.69 -14.40 25.62
C ARG A 895 24.13 -13.00 25.80
N LEU A 896 22.81 -12.82 25.67
CA LEU A 896 22.18 -11.52 25.91
C LEU A 896 22.48 -10.97 27.32
N THR A 897 22.62 -11.87 28.30
CA THR A 897 22.97 -11.56 29.68
C THR A 897 24.42 -11.08 29.87
N ASP A 898 25.29 -11.24 28.87
CA ASP A 898 26.67 -10.75 28.90
C ASP A 898 26.77 -9.26 28.52
N ALA A 899 25.65 -8.63 28.15
CA ALA A 899 25.63 -7.22 27.79
C ALA A 899 26.16 -6.34 28.95
N PRO A 900 26.96 -5.31 28.66
CA PRO A 900 27.41 -4.36 29.69
C PRO A 900 26.20 -3.82 30.45
N SER A 901 26.20 -3.99 31.79
CA SER A 901 25.09 -3.57 32.66
C SER A 901 23.74 -4.22 32.33
N PHE A 902 23.72 -5.48 31.87
CA PHE A 902 22.49 -6.23 31.63
C PHE A 902 21.58 -6.21 32.87
N LYS A 903 20.34 -5.77 32.65
CA LYS A 903 19.21 -5.90 33.58
C LYS A 903 17.98 -6.26 32.79
N GLN A 904 17.14 -7.11 33.37
CA GLN A 904 15.84 -7.44 32.82
C GLN A 904 15.02 -6.15 32.61
N GLU A 905 14.45 -5.99 31.42
CA GLU A 905 13.61 -4.85 31.10
C GLU A 905 12.40 -4.76 32.03
N ILE A 906 12.13 -3.57 32.59
CA ILE A 906 11.15 -3.35 33.68
C ILE A 906 9.71 -3.75 33.33
N TRP A 907 9.38 -3.79 32.04
CA TRP A 907 8.07 -4.16 31.52
C TRP A 907 7.95 -5.64 31.14
N THR A 908 9.04 -6.42 31.16
CA THR A 908 8.99 -7.85 30.85
C THR A 908 8.17 -8.66 31.86
N PRO A 909 8.21 -8.41 33.19
CA PRO A 909 7.31 -9.10 34.10
C PRO A 909 5.84 -8.79 33.83
N PHE A 910 5.52 -7.57 33.37
CA PHE A 910 4.16 -7.15 33.04
C PHE A 910 3.64 -7.85 31.78
N ALA A 911 4.48 -7.99 30.76
CA ALA A 911 4.15 -8.71 29.53
C ALA A 911 3.97 -10.21 29.78
N LEU A 912 4.88 -10.81 30.56
CA LEU A 912 4.82 -12.22 30.97
C LEU A 912 3.51 -12.49 31.73
N ASN A 913 3.20 -11.70 32.77
CA ASN A 913 1.97 -11.87 33.54
C ASN A 913 0.72 -11.56 32.72
N ALA A 914 0.74 -10.58 31.81
CA ALA A 914 -0.39 -10.33 30.90
C ALA A 914 -0.70 -11.56 30.04
N MET A 915 0.33 -12.24 29.52
CA MET A 915 0.18 -13.47 28.75
C MET A 915 -0.41 -14.60 29.60
N LEU A 916 0.13 -14.85 30.79
CA LEU A 916 -0.36 -15.90 31.69
C LEU A 916 -1.82 -15.69 32.11
N VAL A 917 -2.17 -14.44 32.47
CA VAL A 917 -3.52 -14.06 32.88
C VAL A 917 -4.52 -14.22 31.73
N LEU A 918 -4.16 -13.76 30.52
CA LEU A 918 -5.00 -13.93 29.34
C LEU A 918 -5.23 -15.42 29.06
N LEU A 919 -4.16 -16.23 29.02
CA LEU A 919 -4.26 -17.66 28.73
C LEU A 919 -5.11 -18.42 29.76
N SER A 920 -4.93 -18.12 31.05
CA SER A 920 -5.72 -18.75 32.11
C SER A 920 -7.20 -18.36 32.01
N GLY A 921 -7.52 -17.06 31.93
CA GLY A 921 -8.91 -16.60 31.85
C GLY A 921 -9.62 -16.99 30.56
N THR A 922 -8.92 -16.99 29.42
CA THR A 922 -9.49 -17.46 28.15
C THR A 922 -9.67 -18.98 28.12
N SER A 923 -8.82 -19.74 28.81
CA SER A 923 -9.02 -21.18 29.01
C SER A 923 -10.30 -21.46 29.81
N ASP A 924 -10.54 -20.72 30.90
CA ASP A 924 -11.77 -20.86 31.69
C ASP A 924 -13.01 -20.48 30.86
N ALA A 925 -12.96 -19.39 30.11
CA ALA A 925 -14.04 -18.99 29.21
C ALA A 925 -14.27 -19.99 28.08
N PHE A 926 -13.20 -20.58 27.55
CA PHE A 926 -13.28 -21.66 26.56
C PHE A 926 -14.01 -22.88 27.14
N ASN A 927 -13.68 -23.28 28.36
CA ASN A 927 -14.34 -24.39 29.03
C ASN A 927 -15.83 -24.11 29.27
N ASP A 928 -16.19 -22.89 29.67
CA ASP A 928 -17.59 -22.50 29.89
C ASP A 928 -18.41 -22.42 28.60
N LEU A 929 -17.83 -21.88 27.53
CA LEU A 929 -18.55 -21.52 26.31
C LEU A 929 -18.51 -22.64 25.26
N CYS A 930 -17.38 -23.32 25.13
CA CYS A 930 -17.15 -24.35 24.12
C CYS A 930 -17.16 -25.77 24.69
N GLY A 931 -16.96 -25.93 26.01
CA GLY A 931 -16.80 -27.21 26.66
C GLY A 931 -15.36 -27.73 26.60
N SER A 932 -14.90 -28.35 27.70
CA SER A 932 -13.50 -28.78 27.89
C SER A 932 -13.00 -29.80 26.86
N GLY A 933 -13.91 -30.56 26.23
CA GLY A 933 -13.60 -31.53 25.18
C GLY A 933 -13.60 -30.97 23.76
N SER A 934 -13.92 -29.68 23.54
CA SER A 934 -14.00 -29.13 22.18
C SER A 934 -12.62 -29.17 21.50
N PRO A 935 -12.51 -29.62 20.23
CA PRO A 935 -11.23 -29.69 19.53
C PRO A 935 -10.70 -28.31 19.12
N SER A 936 -11.59 -27.33 18.91
CA SER A 936 -11.24 -25.98 18.43
C SER A 936 -12.06 -24.90 19.13
N LEU A 937 -11.67 -23.64 18.89
CA LEU A 937 -12.39 -22.46 19.37
C LEU A 937 -13.77 -22.37 18.72
N CYS A 938 -14.82 -22.30 19.53
CA CYS A 938 -16.20 -22.24 19.06
C CYS A 938 -16.67 -20.81 18.81
N ASP A 939 -17.71 -20.62 17.99
CA ASP A 939 -18.25 -19.29 17.67
C ASP A 939 -18.76 -18.54 18.89
N GLN A 940 -19.30 -19.25 19.89
CA GLN A 940 -19.78 -18.66 21.16
C GLN A 940 -18.67 -17.92 21.92
N PHE A 941 -17.41 -18.34 21.75
CA PHE A 941 -16.27 -17.66 22.36
C PHE A 941 -16.15 -16.20 21.89
N ARG A 942 -16.39 -15.94 20.59
CA ARG A 942 -16.36 -14.59 20.03
C ARG A 942 -17.66 -13.82 20.21
N LEU A 943 -18.80 -14.52 20.21
CA LEU A 943 -20.12 -13.89 20.34
C LEU A 943 -20.46 -13.46 21.78
N LYS A 944 -19.69 -13.93 22.78
CA LYS A 944 -19.87 -13.57 24.21
C LYS A 944 -18.60 -13.01 24.84
N PRO A 945 -18.06 -11.90 24.30
CA PRO A 945 -16.80 -11.32 24.76
C PRO A 945 -16.86 -10.84 26.23
N ASP A 946 -18.05 -10.46 26.74
CA ASP A 946 -18.22 -10.11 28.15
C ASP A 946 -17.96 -11.29 29.09
N THR A 947 -18.35 -12.50 28.69
CA THR A 947 -18.06 -13.71 29.46
C THR A 947 -16.55 -13.98 29.49
N VAL A 948 -15.87 -13.83 28.35
CA VAL A 948 -14.41 -13.97 28.25
C VAL A 948 -13.72 -12.95 29.14
N ARG A 949 -14.12 -11.67 29.04
CA ARG A 949 -13.59 -10.57 29.87
C ARG A 949 -13.75 -10.88 31.35
N ASN A 950 -14.93 -11.30 31.79
CA ASN A 950 -15.21 -11.59 33.20
C ASN A 950 -14.33 -12.73 33.74
N ARG A 951 -14.05 -13.77 32.95
CA ARG A 951 -13.14 -14.84 33.36
C ARG A 951 -11.70 -14.37 33.47
N VAL A 952 -11.25 -13.52 32.55
CA VAL A 952 -9.91 -12.90 32.62
C VAL A 952 -9.80 -11.97 33.83
N LEU A 953 -10.85 -11.22 34.17
CA LEU A 953 -10.86 -10.34 35.34
C LEU A 953 -10.75 -11.07 36.68
N GLN A 954 -11.23 -12.31 36.76
CA GLN A 954 -11.26 -13.09 38.00
C GLN A 954 -9.92 -13.77 38.34
N GLN A 955 -8.94 -13.74 37.44
CA GLN A 955 -7.70 -14.48 37.63
C GLN A 955 -6.81 -13.86 38.72
N THR A 956 -6.17 -14.73 39.51
CA THR A 956 -5.25 -14.37 40.60
C THR A 956 -3.84 -14.88 40.31
N PHE A 957 -2.83 -14.08 40.64
CA PHE A 957 -1.42 -14.41 40.43
C PHE A 957 -0.54 -13.86 41.55
N ASP A 958 0.54 -14.59 41.86
CA ASP A 958 1.63 -14.10 42.71
C ASP A 958 2.55 -13.20 41.88
N ILE A 959 2.30 -11.90 41.95
CA ILE A 959 3.06 -10.89 41.19
C ILE A 959 4.31 -10.38 41.92
N ALA A 960 4.45 -10.75 43.20
CA ALA A 960 5.53 -10.29 44.08
C ALA A 960 6.56 -11.41 44.37
N ASN A 961 6.29 -12.64 43.92
CA ASN A 961 7.05 -13.85 44.23
C ASN A 961 7.17 -14.09 45.75
N ASP A 962 6.13 -13.74 46.51
CA ASP A 962 6.08 -13.86 47.96
C ASP A 962 5.12 -14.97 48.45
N GLY A 963 4.52 -15.70 47.51
CA GLY A 963 3.56 -16.77 47.75
C GLY A 963 2.11 -16.29 47.86
N ASN A 964 1.84 -14.99 47.80
CA ASN A 964 0.49 -14.44 47.91
C ASN A 964 -0.10 -14.14 46.53
N GLU A 965 -1.13 -14.88 46.15
CA GLU A 965 -1.88 -14.58 44.93
C GLU A 965 -2.86 -13.42 45.16
N ILE A 966 -2.82 -12.43 44.28
CA ILE A 966 -3.78 -11.32 44.27
C ILE A 966 -4.47 -11.23 42.91
N ARG A 967 -5.67 -10.64 42.89
CA ARG A 967 -6.37 -10.37 41.64
C ARG A 967 -5.57 -9.37 40.80
N MET A 968 -5.29 -9.72 39.55
CA MET A 968 -4.45 -8.92 38.67
C MET A 968 -5.07 -7.56 38.35
N PHE A 969 -6.39 -7.54 38.18
CA PHE A 969 -7.16 -6.37 37.79
C PHE A 969 -8.17 -5.96 38.87
N ASP A 970 -8.52 -4.69 38.90
CA ASP A 970 -9.73 -4.23 39.60
C ASP A 970 -11.00 -4.57 38.79
N ASP A 971 -12.17 -4.15 39.30
CA ASP A 971 -13.46 -4.37 38.61
C ASP A 971 -13.56 -3.65 37.27
N ASN A 972 -12.78 -2.58 37.09
CA ASN A 972 -12.70 -1.89 35.82
C ASN A 972 -11.74 -2.59 34.86
N GLY A 973 -10.91 -3.55 35.25
CA GLY A 973 -9.92 -4.16 34.35
C GLY A 973 -8.58 -3.41 34.30
N ASP A 974 -8.33 -2.53 35.28
CA ASP A 974 -7.07 -1.84 35.45
C ASP A 974 -6.17 -2.56 36.46
N GLY A 975 -4.85 -2.55 36.24
CA GLY A 975 -3.90 -3.34 37.01
C GLY A 975 -3.81 -2.90 38.49
N ASN A 976 -3.97 -3.87 39.41
CA ASN A 976 -4.05 -3.63 40.85
C ASN A 976 -2.70 -3.78 41.58
N VAL A 977 -1.62 -3.24 41.01
CA VAL A 977 -0.24 -3.56 41.43
C VAL A 977 0.28 -2.63 42.53
N GLY A 978 -0.02 -1.32 42.44
CA GLY A 978 0.45 -0.28 43.37
C GLY A 978 1.93 0.09 43.19
N TYR A 979 2.43 1.00 44.05
CA TYR A 979 3.77 1.59 43.92
C TYR A 979 4.63 1.38 45.18
N ARG A 980 5.92 1.13 44.96
CA ARG A 980 6.99 1.36 45.95
C ARG A 980 7.57 2.76 45.73
N ILE A 981 7.85 3.46 46.82
CA ILE A 981 8.37 4.83 46.79
C ILE A 981 9.83 4.79 47.24
N TYR A 982 10.72 5.27 46.38
CA TYR A 982 12.15 5.31 46.65
C TYR A 982 12.65 6.75 46.76
N ASN A 983 13.59 6.99 47.66
CA ASN A 983 14.33 8.25 47.78
C ASN A 983 15.80 8.01 47.44
N ILE A 984 16.38 8.88 46.61
CA ILE A 984 17.77 8.76 46.18
C ILE A 984 18.67 9.35 47.28
N GLN A 985 19.44 8.51 47.95
CA GLN A 985 20.28 8.89 49.08
C GLN A 985 21.76 8.63 48.78
N ARG A 986 22.68 9.27 49.50
CA ARG A 986 24.11 8.91 49.45
C ARG A 986 24.35 7.70 50.33
N SER A 987 25.21 6.78 49.91
CA SER A 987 25.60 5.65 50.76
C SER A 987 26.33 6.16 52.01
N PRO A 988 25.98 5.65 53.21
CA PRO A 988 26.70 5.95 54.44
C PRO A 988 28.16 5.45 54.41
N LEU A 989 28.45 4.46 53.56
CA LEU A 989 29.76 3.81 53.44
C LEU A 989 30.66 4.49 52.40
N ASP A 990 30.07 5.04 51.33
CA ASP A 990 30.78 5.81 50.31
C ASP A 990 29.87 6.93 49.77
N THR A 991 30.18 8.17 50.14
CA THR A 991 29.40 9.34 49.70
C THR A 991 29.40 9.58 48.18
N ASN A 992 30.21 8.84 47.41
CA ASN A 992 30.18 8.84 45.94
C ASN A 992 29.15 7.89 45.33
N VAL A 993 28.61 6.96 46.12
CA VAL A 993 27.61 5.97 45.67
C VAL A 993 26.21 6.46 46.04
N LEU A 994 25.26 6.35 45.12
CA LEU A 994 23.86 6.64 45.37
C LEU A 994 23.07 5.35 45.63
N LEU A 995 22.17 5.40 46.60
CA LEU A 995 21.27 4.31 46.99
C LEU A 995 19.83 4.72 46.71
N TYR A 996 19.02 3.74 46.32
CA TYR A 996 17.57 3.86 46.21
C TYR A 996 16.96 3.28 47.48
N GLU A 997 16.72 4.13 48.47
CA GLU A 997 16.14 3.70 49.74
C GLU A 997 14.61 3.66 49.62
N GLN A 998 13.99 2.54 49.96
CA GLN A 998 12.53 2.44 49.96
C GLN A 998 11.99 3.17 51.19
N VAL A 999 11.35 4.32 50.97
CA VAL A 999 10.84 5.21 52.02
C VAL A 999 9.32 5.17 52.16
N GLY A 1000 8.66 4.34 51.37
CA GLY A 1000 7.20 4.24 51.43
C GLY A 1000 6.60 3.31 50.39
N GLN A 1001 5.28 3.24 50.42
CA GLN A 1001 4.47 2.49 49.48
C GLN A 1001 3.09 3.14 49.32
N SER A 1002 2.53 3.02 48.12
CA SER A 1002 1.17 3.43 47.81
C SER A 1002 0.41 2.25 47.20
N PRO A 1003 -0.30 1.46 48.02
CA PRO A 1003 -1.36 0.59 47.52
C PRO A 1003 -2.44 1.43 46.83
N LEU A 1004 -3.29 0.80 46.02
CA LEU A 1004 -4.35 1.52 45.28
C LEU A 1004 -5.52 1.96 46.17
N ASP A 1005 -5.61 1.40 47.37
CA ASP A 1005 -6.47 1.87 48.45
C ASP A 1005 -5.76 2.98 49.25
N GLU A 1006 -6.36 4.17 49.30
CA GLU A 1006 -5.85 5.35 50.02
C GLU A 1006 -5.59 5.09 51.51
N ALA A 1007 -6.35 4.19 52.13
CA ALA A 1007 -6.23 3.91 53.57
C ALA A 1007 -4.85 3.36 53.95
N ASN A 1008 -4.11 2.84 52.97
CA ASN A 1008 -2.84 2.15 53.18
C ASN A 1008 -1.62 2.88 52.59
N PHE A 1009 -1.77 4.14 52.14
CA PHE A 1009 -0.62 4.97 51.76
C PHE A 1009 0.30 5.19 52.96
N LYS A 1010 1.60 4.92 52.78
CA LYS A 1010 2.63 5.13 53.80
C LYS A 1010 3.85 5.80 53.20
N LEU A 1011 4.28 6.90 53.82
CA LEU A 1011 5.54 7.58 53.51
C LEU A 1011 6.24 7.90 54.83
N GLU A 1012 7.45 7.37 55.00
CA GLU A 1012 8.26 7.53 56.20
C GLU A 1012 9.04 8.84 56.11
N THR A 1013 8.47 9.93 56.61
CA THR A 1013 9.08 11.26 56.49
C THR A 1013 10.40 11.40 57.24
N GLU A 1014 10.65 10.54 58.24
CA GLU A 1014 11.88 10.54 59.04
C GLU A 1014 13.10 10.01 58.28
N THR A 1015 12.87 9.15 57.28
CA THR A 1015 13.93 8.54 56.46
C THR A 1015 14.18 9.29 55.16
N LEU A 1016 13.39 10.32 54.85
CA LEU A 1016 13.56 11.16 53.66
C LEU A 1016 14.79 12.06 53.78
N VAL A 1017 15.69 11.94 52.81
CA VAL A 1017 16.79 12.89 52.59
C VAL A 1017 16.33 13.94 51.59
N LYS A 1018 16.55 15.22 51.93
CA LYS A 1018 16.34 16.35 51.02
C LYS A 1018 17.63 16.70 50.28
N PRO A 1019 17.55 17.33 49.09
CA PRO A 1019 18.74 17.84 48.41
C PRO A 1019 19.57 18.81 49.27
N ASP A 1020 20.89 18.77 49.10
CA ASP A 1020 21.85 19.56 49.87
C ASP A 1020 21.56 21.07 49.75
N GLY A 1021 21.32 21.76 50.88
CA GLY A 1021 21.02 23.19 50.90
C GLY A 1021 19.57 23.56 50.58
N MET A 1022 18.69 22.60 50.26
CA MET A 1022 17.28 22.86 50.03
C MET A 1022 16.52 23.10 51.34
N VAL A 1023 15.59 24.06 51.31
CA VAL A 1023 14.63 24.32 52.41
C VAL A 1023 13.26 23.78 52.00
N LEU A 1024 12.69 22.94 52.86
CA LEU A 1024 11.31 22.43 52.76
C LEU A 1024 10.51 22.93 53.98
N PRO A 1025 9.18 23.12 53.86
CA PRO A 1025 8.35 22.88 52.68
C PRO A 1025 8.55 23.91 51.55
N ALA A 1026 8.32 23.49 50.29
CA ALA A 1026 8.27 24.39 49.15
C ALA A 1026 6.90 25.10 49.13
N VAL A 1027 6.88 26.34 49.63
CA VAL A 1027 5.67 27.14 49.79
C VAL A 1027 5.66 28.31 48.82
N CYS A 1028 4.48 28.63 48.33
CA CYS A 1028 4.25 29.77 47.46
C CYS A 1028 4.77 31.09 48.09
N PRO A 1029 5.52 31.93 47.34
CA PRO A 1029 6.25 33.06 47.92
C PRO A 1029 5.36 34.25 48.32
N ASN A 1030 4.18 34.41 47.73
CA ASN A 1030 3.19 35.42 48.12
C ASN A 1030 1.78 35.07 47.58
N THR A 1031 0.74 35.65 48.19
CA THR A 1031 -0.67 35.40 47.84
C THR A 1031 -1.02 35.68 46.38
N LYS A 1032 -0.36 36.66 45.74
CA LYS A 1032 -0.56 36.98 44.32
C LYS A 1032 -0.08 35.82 43.43
N ALA A 1033 1.11 35.29 43.68
CA ALA A 1033 1.67 34.15 42.95
C ALA A 1033 0.80 32.89 43.08
N CYS A 1034 0.14 32.67 44.23
CA CYS A 1034 -0.74 31.50 44.41
C CYS A 1034 -2.13 31.71 43.80
N SER A 1035 -2.64 32.95 43.77
CA SER A 1035 -3.92 33.29 43.13
C SER A 1035 -3.90 33.14 41.61
N GLU A 1036 -2.72 33.18 40.98
CA GLU A 1036 -2.54 32.90 39.55
C GLU A 1036 -2.69 31.40 39.21
N CYS A 1037 -2.56 30.50 40.20
CA CYS A 1037 -2.62 29.05 39.96
C CYS A 1037 -4.03 28.45 40.09
N PHE A 1038 -4.89 29.10 40.87
CA PHE A 1038 -6.30 28.74 41.03
C PHE A 1038 -7.13 29.96 40.65
N PRO A 1039 -7.53 30.10 39.37
CA PRO A 1039 -8.53 31.12 39.04
C PRO A 1039 -9.74 30.89 39.95
N ASN A 1040 -10.15 31.92 40.69
CA ASN A 1040 -11.28 31.85 41.64
C ASN A 1040 -12.48 31.17 40.97
N GLU A 1041 -13.09 30.18 41.63
CA GLU A 1041 -14.33 29.50 41.19
C GLU A 1041 -15.55 30.44 41.05
N ASN A 1042 -15.40 31.73 41.38
CA ASN A 1042 -16.39 32.76 41.05
C ASN A 1042 -16.26 33.31 39.62
N ASN A 1043 -15.20 32.95 38.90
CA ASN A 1043 -15.14 33.06 37.46
C ASN A 1043 -15.44 31.68 36.87
N THR A 1044 -16.73 31.36 36.81
CA THR A 1044 -17.22 30.66 35.62
C THR A 1044 -16.62 31.35 34.38
N PRO A 1045 -16.34 30.62 33.29
CA PRO A 1045 -16.09 31.26 32.01
C PRO A 1045 -17.41 31.87 31.49
N ASN A 1046 -17.86 32.95 32.13
CA ASN A 1046 -18.79 33.94 31.60
C ASN A 1046 -17.98 35.14 31.07
N ASP A 1047 -16.88 34.83 30.38
CA ASP A 1047 -16.20 35.77 29.49
C ASP A 1047 -16.05 35.12 28.10
N VAL A 1048 -17.19 34.61 27.61
CA VAL A 1048 -17.55 34.97 26.25
C VAL A 1048 -17.75 36.48 26.31
N ARG A 1049 -16.82 37.25 25.73
CA ARG A 1049 -17.13 38.63 25.37
C ARG A 1049 -18.41 38.58 24.52
N GLU A 1050 -19.52 38.96 25.13
CA GLU A 1050 -20.61 39.60 24.40
C GLU A 1050 -20.00 40.83 23.73
N ILE A 1051 -19.57 40.64 22.48
CA ILE A 1051 -19.47 41.73 21.55
C ILE A 1051 -20.91 42.23 21.43
N SER A 1052 -21.21 43.35 22.05
CA SER A 1052 -22.37 44.16 21.69
C SER A 1052 -22.21 44.56 20.23
N VAL A 1053 -22.73 43.73 19.33
CA VAL A 1053 -22.81 44.05 17.91
C VAL A 1053 -23.89 45.11 17.78
N ASP A 1054 -23.44 46.31 17.44
CA ASP A 1054 -24.28 47.44 17.04
C ASP A 1054 -25.22 47.00 15.90
N SER A 1055 -26.50 46.85 16.23
CA SER A 1055 -27.52 46.17 15.43
C SER A 1055 -28.01 46.96 14.20
N ASN A 1056 -27.29 48.00 13.79
CA ASN A 1056 -27.68 48.86 12.66
C ASN A 1056 -26.74 48.84 11.44
N LYS A 1057 -25.68 48.01 11.42
CA LYS A 1057 -24.81 47.88 10.23
C LYS A 1057 -24.80 46.49 9.57
N THR A 1058 -25.33 45.46 10.24
CA THR A 1058 -25.40 44.09 9.70
C THR A 1058 -26.63 43.86 8.82
N VAL A 1059 -27.71 44.64 9.00
CA VAL A 1059 -28.97 44.49 8.25
C VAL A 1059 -28.81 44.91 6.78
N THR A 1060 -28.03 45.95 6.49
CA THR A 1060 -27.78 46.41 5.10
C THR A 1060 -26.88 45.47 4.29
N THR A 1061 -25.91 44.81 4.94
CA THR A 1061 -24.97 43.90 4.25
C THR A 1061 -25.57 42.51 4.03
N VAL A 1062 -26.40 42.04 4.98
CA VAL A 1062 -27.12 40.76 4.86
C VAL A 1062 -28.30 40.87 3.88
N LEU A 1063 -29.01 42.02 3.81
CA LEU A 1063 -30.00 42.25 2.75
C LEU A 1063 -29.35 42.36 1.36
N GLY A 1064 -28.16 42.97 1.24
CA GLY A 1064 -27.43 43.04 -0.04
C GLY A 1064 -27.00 41.66 -0.54
N ALA A 1065 -26.51 40.79 0.35
CA ALA A 1065 -26.16 39.41 0.02
C ALA A 1065 -27.39 38.56 -0.34
N PHE A 1066 -28.51 38.73 0.37
CA PHE A 1066 -29.76 38.04 0.05
C PHE A 1066 -30.35 38.45 -1.30
N VAL A 1067 -30.32 39.75 -1.62
CA VAL A 1067 -30.77 40.26 -2.94
C VAL A 1067 -29.85 39.75 -4.05
N GLY A 1068 -28.53 39.68 -3.81
CA GLY A 1068 -27.56 39.13 -4.76
C GLY A 1068 -27.78 37.64 -5.07
N VAL A 1069 -27.98 36.82 -4.03
CA VAL A 1069 -28.26 35.38 -4.18
C VAL A 1069 -29.62 35.14 -4.83
N LEU A 1070 -30.65 35.94 -4.49
CA LEU A 1070 -31.95 35.85 -5.16
C LEU A 1070 -31.86 36.23 -6.64
N THR A 1071 -31.11 37.29 -6.99
CA THR A 1071 -30.92 37.67 -8.39
C THR A 1071 -30.20 36.58 -9.17
N LEU A 1072 -29.17 35.95 -8.59
CA LEU A 1072 -28.42 34.87 -9.22
C LEU A 1072 -29.31 33.63 -9.46
N ALA A 1073 -30.08 33.24 -8.45
CA ALA A 1073 -31.03 32.13 -8.54
C ALA A 1073 -32.12 32.38 -9.59
N VAL A 1074 -32.66 33.61 -9.68
CA VAL A 1074 -33.64 33.98 -10.70
C VAL A 1074 -33.02 33.98 -12.10
N THR A 1075 -31.78 34.44 -12.29
CA THR A 1075 -31.11 34.32 -13.60
C THR A 1075 -30.83 32.88 -14.01
N ILE A 1076 -30.45 32.01 -13.06
CA ILE A 1076 -30.25 30.57 -13.33
C ILE A 1076 -31.60 29.93 -13.68
N LEU A 1077 -32.67 30.24 -12.95
CA LEU A 1077 -34.01 29.70 -13.21
C LEU A 1077 -34.55 30.17 -14.58
N VAL A 1078 -34.35 31.45 -14.93
CA VAL A 1078 -34.74 31.99 -16.25
C VAL A 1078 -33.89 31.37 -17.36
N GLY A 1079 -32.60 31.12 -17.13
CA GLY A 1079 -31.71 30.38 -18.04
C GLY A 1079 -32.17 28.94 -18.25
N CYS A 1080 -32.53 28.23 -17.18
CA CYS A 1080 -33.09 26.89 -17.23
C CYS A 1080 -34.44 26.85 -17.94
N ILE A 1081 -35.33 27.82 -17.70
CA ILE A 1081 -36.64 27.92 -18.39
C ILE A 1081 -36.45 28.23 -19.89
N LEU A 1082 -35.46 29.05 -20.25
CA LEU A 1082 -35.13 29.33 -21.65
C LEU A 1082 -34.49 28.11 -22.34
N MET A 1083 -33.68 27.31 -21.63
CA MET A 1083 -33.17 26.04 -22.13
C MET A 1083 -34.27 24.97 -22.27
N MET A 1084 -35.18 24.87 -21.29
CA MET A 1084 -36.33 23.95 -21.38
C MET A 1084 -37.34 24.36 -22.46
N LYS A 1085 -37.40 25.64 -22.85
CA LYS A 1085 -38.20 26.10 -24.00
C LYS A 1085 -37.52 25.88 -25.37
N ARG A 1086 -36.24 25.51 -25.42
CA ARG A 1086 -35.51 25.23 -26.68
C ARG A 1086 -35.65 23.78 -27.15
N ASN A 1087 -36.15 22.87 -26.29
CA ASN A 1087 -36.45 21.47 -26.62
C ASN A 1087 -37.96 21.21 -26.78
N ARG A 1088 -38.64 21.98 -27.63
CA ARG A 1088 -39.89 21.56 -28.26
C ARG A 1088 -39.90 21.94 -29.74
N TYR A 1089 -39.78 20.95 -30.61
CA TYR A 1089 -40.41 20.96 -31.93
C TYR A 1089 -41.56 19.91 -31.91
N PRO A 1090 -42.66 20.12 -32.66
CA PRO A 1090 -43.95 19.45 -32.42
C PRO A 1090 -44.33 18.38 -33.46
N ASP A 1091 -45.29 17.53 -33.03
CA ASP A 1091 -46.31 16.70 -33.72
C ASP A 1091 -45.83 15.54 -34.63
N ASP A 1092 -46.44 14.33 -34.67
CA ASP A 1092 -47.88 13.99 -34.70
C ASP A 1092 -48.18 12.50 -34.31
N ASP A 1093 -49.39 12.28 -33.72
CA ASP A 1093 -50.36 11.16 -33.85
C ASP A 1093 -49.97 9.66 -33.62
N THR A 1094 -50.71 8.74 -32.97
CA THR A 1094 -52.17 8.58 -32.65
C THR A 1094 -52.44 7.35 -31.72
N TYR A 1095 -53.43 7.45 -30.80
CA TYR A 1095 -54.51 6.47 -30.38
C TYR A 1095 -54.15 5.01 -29.90
N LEU A 1096 -54.70 4.31 -28.87
CA LEU A 1096 -55.91 4.28 -28.00
C LEU A 1096 -55.60 3.44 -26.71
N ASP A 1097 -56.06 3.79 -25.49
CA ASP A 1097 -57.28 3.30 -24.76
C ASP A 1097 -57.40 1.75 -24.65
N ALA A 1098 -57.72 1.04 -23.55
CA ALA A 1098 -58.25 1.36 -22.22
C ALA A 1098 -58.21 0.11 -21.28
N THR A 1099 -58.59 0.30 -20.01
CA THR A 1099 -59.24 -0.64 -19.04
C THR A 1099 -58.49 -1.76 -18.27
N ASP A 1100 -58.48 -1.59 -16.94
CA ASP A 1100 -58.51 -2.58 -15.82
C ASP A 1100 -59.95 -3.19 -15.70
N PRO A 1101 -60.37 -4.21 -14.87
CA PRO A 1101 -59.76 -4.76 -13.64
C PRO A 1101 -60.04 -6.26 -13.24
N TYR A 1102 -59.47 -6.67 -12.08
CA TYR A 1102 -59.93 -7.65 -11.05
C TYR A 1102 -59.41 -9.12 -10.97
N LEU A 1103 -59.02 -9.47 -9.72
CA LEU A 1103 -59.13 -10.74 -8.94
C LEU A 1103 -57.86 -11.60 -8.66
N THR A 1104 -57.51 -11.64 -7.36
CA THR A 1104 -56.59 -12.51 -6.58
C THR A 1104 -57.32 -13.78 -6.04
N PRO A 1105 -56.76 -14.67 -5.17
CA PRO A 1105 -55.39 -15.21 -4.93
C PRO A 1105 -55.34 -16.77 -4.73
N SER A 1106 -54.14 -17.40 -4.68
CA SER A 1106 -53.75 -18.41 -3.65
C SER A 1106 -52.37 -19.10 -3.89
N ASP A 1107 -51.47 -18.93 -2.91
CA ASP A 1107 -50.52 -19.85 -2.25
C ASP A 1107 -49.54 -20.78 -3.03
N THR A 1108 -48.23 -20.54 -2.90
CA THR A 1108 -47.33 -21.20 -1.89
C THR A 1108 -45.83 -20.90 -2.10
N ASN A 1109 -45.23 -20.23 -1.10
CA ASN A 1109 -43.87 -20.32 -0.51
C ASN A 1109 -42.61 -20.74 -1.31
N ARG A 1110 -41.61 -19.84 -1.37
CA ARG A 1110 -40.39 -19.89 -0.52
C ARG A 1110 -39.46 -18.67 -0.72
N ASP A 1111 -39.10 -18.07 0.42
CA ASP A 1111 -37.84 -17.44 0.83
C ASP A 1111 -37.13 -16.36 -0.02
N GLY A 1112 -36.88 -15.20 0.63
CA GLY A 1112 -35.64 -14.45 0.44
C GLY A 1112 -35.74 -12.93 0.23
N ASN A 1113 -35.86 -12.17 1.33
CA ASN A 1113 -35.29 -10.83 1.59
C ASN A 1113 -35.07 -9.83 0.43
N ASN A 1114 -35.80 -8.70 0.51
CA ASN A 1114 -35.30 -7.33 0.76
C ASN A 1114 -36.02 -6.26 -0.06
N VAL A 1115 -36.00 -5.05 0.52
CA VAL A 1115 -36.21 -3.72 -0.07
C VAL A 1115 -37.58 -3.08 0.21
N TYR A 1116 -37.55 -2.06 1.07
CA TYR A 1116 -38.27 -0.78 1.00
C TYR A 1116 -37.48 0.19 1.91
N GLN A 1117 -37.17 1.45 1.58
CA GLN A 1117 -37.57 2.28 0.46
C GLN A 1117 -36.61 3.49 0.39
N ARG A 1118 -36.28 3.91 -0.84
CA ARG A 1118 -35.69 5.21 -1.19
C ARG A 1118 -36.83 6.19 -1.49
N SER A 1119 -36.74 7.42 -0.98
CA SER A 1119 -37.06 8.65 -1.72
C SER A 1119 -36.41 9.82 -0.99
N THR A 1120 -35.37 10.44 -1.53
CA THR A 1120 -35.36 11.63 -2.41
C THR A 1120 -34.89 12.84 -1.60
N ASP A 1121 -33.66 13.27 -1.81
CA ASP A 1121 -33.35 14.61 -2.33
C ASP A 1121 -31.83 14.76 -2.47
N SER A 1122 -31.44 15.41 -3.55
CA SER A 1122 -30.09 15.82 -3.91
C SER A 1122 -30.26 17.11 -4.74
N PRO A 1123 -29.25 17.98 -4.96
CA PRO A 1123 -27.84 17.79 -4.64
C PRO A 1123 -27.04 19.09 -4.28
N ASN A 1124 -25.72 18.93 -4.14
CA ASN A 1124 -24.64 19.86 -4.50
C ASN A 1124 -24.36 21.09 -3.60
N ASN A 1125 -23.13 21.55 -3.41
CA ASN A 1125 -21.80 21.03 -3.71
C ASN A 1125 -20.74 21.88 -2.97
N SER A 1126 -19.67 21.20 -2.55
CA SER A 1126 -18.26 21.57 -2.71
C SER A 1126 -17.81 23.05 -2.72
N ALA A 1127 -16.84 23.28 -1.82
CA ALA A 1127 -15.48 23.69 -2.16
C ALA A 1127 -15.17 25.20 -2.35
N ASP A 1128 -14.17 25.60 -1.56
CA ASP A 1128 -12.82 25.91 -2.05
C ASP A 1128 -12.28 27.35 -1.95
N SER A 1129 -11.02 27.33 -1.51
CA SER A 1129 -9.88 28.06 -2.09
C SER A 1129 -9.60 29.52 -1.69
N GLY A 1130 -8.41 29.69 -1.09
CA GLY A 1130 -7.32 30.47 -1.67
C GLY A 1130 -7.20 31.95 -1.29
N ILE A 1131 -6.07 32.65 -1.52
CA ILE A 1131 -4.75 32.29 -2.07
C ILE A 1131 -3.88 33.57 -2.02
N THR A 1132 -2.58 33.44 -1.68
CA THR A 1132 -1.39 34.26 -2.06
C THR A 1132 -1.23 35.77 -1.74
N VAL A 1133 -0.01 36.19 -1.38
CA VAL A 1133 0.94 37.02 -2.20
C VAL A 1133 2.12 37.63 -1.38
N ARG A 1134 3.35 37.26 -1.80
CA ARG A 1134 4.67 37.98 -1.95
C ARG A 1134 5.55 38.55 -0.80
N ASP A 1135 6.82 38.14 -0.89
CA ASP A 1135 8.13 38.84 -0.97
C ASP A 1135 8.55 39.92 0.06
N THR A 1136 9.72 39.73 0.70
CA THR A 1136 10.99 40.43 0.37
C THR A 1136 12.19 40.04 1.27
N ASN A 1137 13.28 39.61 0.61
CA ASN A 1137 14.74 39.80 0.86
C ASN A 1137 15.32 39.95 2.28
N ILE A 1138 16.24 39.06 2.67
CA ILE A 1138 17.74 39.18 2.67
C ILE A 1138 18.34 37.81 2.98
#